data_AF-A0A2L2Y296-F1
#
_entry.id   AF-A0A2L2Y296-F1
#
_cell.length_a   1.000
_cell.length_b   1.000
_cell.length_c   1.000
_cell.angle_alpha   90.00
_cell.angle_beta   90.00
_cell.angle_gamma   90.00
#
_symmetry.space_group_name_H-M   'P 1'
#
loop_
_entity.id
_entity.type
_entity.pdbx_description
1 polymer ?
#
loop_
_entity_poly.entity_id
_entity_poly.type
_entity_poly.pdbx_seq_one_letter_code
_entity_poly.pdbx_strand_id
1 'polypeptide(L)'
;SKNELKRQEINQAVIVADSFNRKLAPLTNLKPEVLLPVANGVVLDFILQSLEESGIQETFIFCCANNHLVRSYVNSSRWSEDDSKMSVQVISSTCFLSMGDIMRELDSKALIRSDFLLINGDVITNFPLGKILEEHKNRRQTDKNSAITLVYRKALPNHASRCKENNFVVAVESDSNRIRYFQRINKMRTVHFPLEIFQESEEISIHNDLLDSSISICSPCVPPLFSDNFDYQTMDDFVKGLLVNEELLGNSMYIHISKTGYGSNISNLCMYDSISQDIMARWTYPLVPDLLKLNGSKYSFTRQNVYKEPDVEIGRNCEVQKNVILGSGTKIDENTFISNSVIGRNCTIGKNVVVKGSYLWDNIVIKDNCILDTCLLADTVILNSNVNIQPGCVLGSEVVIGEGVTLPPCTKLQSQVYTEDDSFGEEDFEEETKANDNKVCDKKLVGEKGHGYLCQSESDSDMEEDDGIVEDIWGKTEEFEPEDDDDSISSSSEIPSLDDVAAEESDGEIDKYEDDEDTMFFYKEVFESLQRGIEENIKSENLILEINSSKHAYNVTMKEVTTLVVSALLRLPVEDQKDSITSQQYLNAMKTNLNFFKPLISNYVKSVESQNDCLASLVEFTEKYKHLAPAAVKVMHFWYDQDILSEPVIVKWYDSLTPEQEAIKMPASAFIQWLKTADEESDED
;
A
#
# COMPACT_ATOMS: atom_id res chain seq x y z
N SER A 1 54.48 -14.13 -8.23
CA SER A 1 53.39 -14.55 -9.12
C SER A 1 52.22 -15.23 -8.39
N LYS A 2 51.53 -14.51 -7.48
CA LYS A 2 50.21 -14.90 -6.94
C LYS A 2 49.16 -13.78 -7.09
N ASN A 3 49.50 -12.66 -7.74
CA ASN A 3 48.65 -11.46 -7.87
C ASN A 3 48.05 -11.26 -9.28
N GLU A 4 48.24 -12.19 -10.23
CA GLU A 4 47.85 -11.97 -11.64
C GLU A 4 46.59 -12.74 -12.09
N LEU A 5 45.80 -13.32 -11.17
CA LEU A 5 44.57 -14.07 -11.50
C LEU A 5 43.38 -13.73 -10.57
N LYS A 6 43.35 -12.54 -9.96
CA LYS A 6 42.05 -11.98 -9.54
C LYS A 6 41.38 -11.50 -10.83
N ARG A 7 40.44 -12.28 -11.37
CA ARG A 7 39.46 -11.75 -12.34
C ARG A 7 38.95 -10.46 -11.74
N GLN A 8 39.11 -9.33 -12.44
CA GLN A 8 38.54 -8.07 -11.97
C GLN A 8 37.05 -8.31 -11.76
N GLU A 9 36.58 -8.09 -10.53
CA GLU A 9 35.16 -8.18 -10.23
C GLU A 9 34.45 -7.10 -11.05
N ILE A 10 33.50 -7.55 -11.86
CA ILE A 10 32.67 -6.67 -12.68
C ILE A 10 31.68 -6.03 -11.73
N ASN A 11 31.69 -4.70 -11.65
CA ASN A 11 30.68 -3.97 -10.89
C ASN A 11 29.37 -4.00 -11.69
N GLN A 12 28.35 -4.62 -11.09
CA GLN A 12 27.03 -4.81 -11.70
C GLN A 12 26.02 -3.84 -11.07
N ALA A 13 25.07 -3.37 -11.86
CA ALA A 13 23.92 -2.61 -11.40
C ALA A 13 22.62 -3.23 -11.89
N VAL A 14 21.57 -3.07 -11.09
CA VAL A 14 20.21 -3.50 -11.36
C VAL A 14 19.33 -2.25 -11.28
N ILE A 15 18.64 -1.94 -12.37
CA ILE A 15 17.67 -0.86 -12.47
C ILE A 15 16.28 -1.46 -12.52
N VAL A 16 15.45 -1.09 -11.55
CA VAL A 16 14.03 -1.42 -11.53
C VAL A 16 13.29 -0.31 -12.27
N ALA A 17 12.95 -0.53 -13.53
CA ALA A 17 12.43 0.53 -14.40
C ALA A 17 10.96 0.88 -14.16
N ASP A 18 10.26 0.08 -13.37
CA ASP A 18 8.85 0.23 -13.06
C ASP A 18 8.71 0.41 -11.55
N SER A 19 8.14 1.53 -11.09
CA SER A 19 7.96 1.80 -9.66
C SER A 19 6.72 1.12 -9.08
N PHE A 20 5.93 0.44 -9.92
CA PHE A 20 4.67 -0.24 -9.58
C PHE A 20 3.62 0.67 -8.90
N ASN A 21 3.85 1.99 -8.91
CA ASN A 21 3.00 2.98 -8.29
C ASN A 21 2.17 3.71 -9.36
N ARG A 22 0.87 3.88 -9.10
CA ARG A 22 -0.04 4.62 -10.00
C ARG A 22 -0.06 6.14 -9.77
N LYS A 23 0.83 6.69 -8.93
CA LYS A 23 0.81 8.10 -8.50
C LYS A 23 1.00 9.13 -9.61
N LEU A 24 1.73 8.75 -10.68
CA LEU A 24 1.94 9.59 -11.85
C LEU A 24 0.89 9.37 -12.96
N ALA A 25 -0.18 8.62 -12.70
CA ALA A 25 -1.32 8.55 -13.61
C ALA A 25 -1.94 9.96 -13.79
N PRO A 26 -2.30 10.37 -15.02
CA PRO A 26 -2.45 9.57 -16.24
C PRO A 26 -1.21 9.47 -17.15
N LEU A 27 -0.04 9.97 -16.74
CA LEU A 27 1.15 10.04 -17.60
C LEU A 27 1.77 8.67 -17.89
N THR A 28 1.74 7.79 -16.88
CA THR A 28 2.41 6.48 -16.90
C THR A 28 1.72 5.42 -17.76
N ASN A 29 0.45 5.62 -18.13
CA ASN A 29 -0.32 4.64 -18.92
C ASN A 29 0.26 4.45 -20.35
N LEU A 30 0.73 5.54 -20.96
CA LEU A 30 1.28 5.52 -22.31
C LEU A 30 2.79 5.33 -22.33
N LYS A 31 3.50 5.97 -21.40
CA LYS A 31 4.95 5.93 -21.31
C LYS A 31 5.37 5.45 -19.91
N PRO A 32 6.27 4.46 -19.81
CA PRO A 32 6.79 4.05 -18.52
C PRO A 32 7.55 5.20 -17.86
N GLU A 33 7.61 5.21 -16.54
CA GLU A 33 8.16 6.29 -15.74
C GLU A 33 9.63 6.63 -16.08
N VAL A 34 10.45 5.60 -16.32
CA VAL A 34 11.84 5.76 -16.76
C VAL A 34 12.02 6.54 -18.06
N LEU A 35 10.98 6.57 -18.91
CA LEU A 35 11.00 7.27 -20.20
C LEU A 35 10.39 8.67 -20.14
N LEU A 36 9.98 9.13 -18.94
CA LEU A 36 9.47 10.49 -18.77
C LEU A 36 10.59 11.52 -19.01
N PRO A 37 10.29 12.64 -19.69
CA PRO A 37 11.29 13.67 -19.95
C PRO A 37 11.40 14.64 -18.75
N VAL A 38 12.54 14.65 -18.08
CA VAL A 38 12.91 15.65 -17.06
C VAL A 38 13.92 16.61 -17.66
N ALA A 39 13.62 17.92 -17.66
CA ALA A 39 14.48 18.92 -18.28
C ALA A 39 14.86 18.59 -19.75
N ASN A 40 13.89 18.05 -20.51
CA ASN A 40 14.02 17.54 -21.90
C ASN A 40 15.00 16.37 -22.10
N GLY A 41 15.51 15.77 -21.02
CA GLY A 41 16.24 14.50 -21.04
C GLY A 41 15.41 13.38 -20.45
N VAL A 42 15.60 12.16 -20.92
CA VAL A 42 14.89 11.00 -20.35
C VAL A 42 15.51 10.59 -19.02
N VAL A 43 14.71 10.28 -17.99
CA VAL A 43 15.20 9.87 -16.65
C VAL A 43 16.24 8.74 -16.75
N LEU A 44 15.97 7.72 -17.57
CA LEU A 44 16.90 6.62 -17.80
C LEU A 44 18.31 7.07 -18.23
N ASP A 45 18.44 8.12 -19.04
CA ASP A 45 19.75 8.61 -19.47
C ASP A 45 20.53 9.28 -18.36
N PHE A 46 19.85 9.95 -17.43
CA PHE A 46 20.47 10.51 -16.23
C PHE A 46 21.03 9.41 -15.34
N ILE A 47 20.26 8.32 -15.14
CA ILE A 47 20.69 7.16 -14.37
C ILE A 47 21.91 6.52 -15.03
N LEU A 48 21.81 6.14 -16.30
CA LEU A 48 22.88 5.45 -17.02
C LEU A 48 24.18 6.29 -17.10
N GLN A 49 24.07 7.62 -17.27
CA GLN A 49 25.23 8.51 -17.20
C GLN A 49 25.89 8.50 -15.82
N SER A 50 25.09 8.53 -14.75
CA SER A 50 25.60 8.46 -13.37
C SER A 50 26.33 7.15 -13.07
N LEU A 51 25.81 6.04 -13.62
CA LEU A 51 26.44 4.72 -13.50
C LEU A 51 27.75 4.61 -14.28
N GLU A 52 27.80 5.15 -15.50
CA GLU A 52 29.03 5.20 -16.29
C GLU A 52 30.11 6.04 -15.59
N GLU A 53 29.75 7.20 -15.05
CA GLU A 53 30.67 8.06 -14.27
C GLU A 53 31.18 7.38 -13.00
N SER A 54 30.36 6.52 -12.40
CA SER A 54 30.71 5.71 -11.23
C SER A 54 31.55 4.48 -11.56
N GLY A 55 31.78 4.17 -12.84
CA GLY A 55 32.62 3.06 -13.29
C GLY A 55 31.94 1.69 -13.27
N ILE A 56 30.61 1.66 -13.43
CA ILE A 56 29.83 0.42 -13.55
C ILE A 56 29.98 -0.14 -14.96
N GLN A 57 30.13 -1.47 -15.05
CA GLN A 57 30.46 -2.16 -16.31
C GLN A 57 29.27 -2.90 -16.91
N GLU A 58 28.35 -3.41 -16.09
CA GLU A 58 27.20 -4.19 -16.55
C GLU A 58 25.95 -3.75 -15.80
N THR A 59 24.89 -3.44 -16.55
CA THR A 59 23.62 -2.94 -15.99
C THR A 59 22.45 -3.75 -16.54
N PHE A 60 21.63 -4.26 -15.63
CA PHE A 60 20.40 -4.99 -15.94
C PHE A 60 19.20 -4.08 -15.69
N ILE A 61 18.39 -3.85 -16.72
CA ILE A 61 17.15 -3.07 -16.63
C ILE A 61 15.98 -4.03 -16.62
N PHE A 62 15.19 -4.03 -15.55
CA PHE A 62 13.97 -4.84 -15.43
C PHE A 62 12.76 -3.98 -15.77
N CYS A 63 11.97 -4.42 -16.75
CA CYS A 63 10.76 -3.73 -17.19
C CYS A 63 9.55 -4.68 -17.20
N CYS A 64 8.39 -4.16 -16.79
CA CYS A 64 7.09 -4.83 -16.90
C CYS A 64 6.18 -4.12 -17.91
N ALA A 65 5.82 -2.86 -17.64
CA ALA A 65 4.97 -2.07 -18.51
C ALA A 65 5.69 -1.61 -19.80
N ASN A 66 4.99 -1.66 -20.93
CA ASN A 66 5.43 -1.13 -22.24
C ASN A 66 6.89 -1.48 -22.62
N ASN A 67 7.29 -2.73 -22.37
CA ASN A 67 8.65 -3.25 -22.57
C ASN A 67 9.28 -2.94 -23.94
N HIS A 68 8.45 -2.92 -24.99
CA HIS A 68 8.89 -2.64 -26.35
C HIS A 68 9.40 -1.20 -26.51
N LEU A 69 8.85 -0.23 -25.77
CA LEU A 69 9.31 1.16 -25.79
C LEU A 69 10.68 1.29 -25.14
N VAL A 70 10.88 0.69 -23.96
CA VAL A 70 12.19 0.75 -23.27
C VAL A 70 13.26 0.07 -24.11
N ARG A 71 12.95 -1.10 -24.67
CA ARG A 71 13.91 -1.83 -25.53
C ARG A 71 14.24 -1.07 -26.81
N SER A 72 13.24 -0.49 -27.48
CA SER A 72 13.48 0.31 -28.69
C SER A 72 14.28 1.58 -28.37
N TYR A 73 14.01 2.23 -27.23
CA TYR A 73 14.77 3.37 -26.73
C TYR A 73 16.24 3.01 -26.51
N VAL A 74 16.53 1.97 -25.71
CA VAL A 74 17.89 1.54 -25.40
C VAL A 74 18.65 1.16 -26.68
N ASN A 75 18.02 0.44 -27.61
CA ASN A 75 18.64 0.08 -28.89
C ASN A 75 18.96 1.29 -29.78
N SER A 76 18.15 2.34 -29.72
CA SER A 76 18.35 3.59 -30.46
C SER A 76 19.35 4.54 -29.80
N SER A 77 19.61 4.34 -28.51
CA SER A 77 20.47 5.18 -27.69
C SER A 77 21.95 4.85 -27.88
N ARG A 78 22.82 5.76 -27.42
CA ARG A 78 24.28 5.57 -27.40
C ARG A 78 24.75 4.33 -26.61
N TRP A 79 23.90 3.80 -25.74
CA TRP A 79 24.23 2.68 -24.85
C TRP A 79 24.29 1.33 -25.57
N SER A 80 23.76 1.26 -26.78
CA SER A 80 23.86 0.10 -27.66
C SER A 80 25.11 0.13 -28.56
N GLU A 81 25.83 1.26 -28.61
CA GLU A 81 27.03 1.40 -29.42
C GLU A 81 28.24 0.74 -28.74
N ASP A 82 29.11 0.10 -29.55
CA ASP A 82 30.32 -0.60 -29.10
C ASP A 82 31.34 0.32 -28.38
N ASP A 83 31.19 1.65 -28.50
CA ASP A 83 32.05 2.66 -27.85
C ASP A 83 31.71 2.87 -26.36
N SER A 84 30.58 2.34 -25.88
CA SER A 84 30.16 2.50 -24.49
C SER A 84 30.98 1.60 -23.54
N LYS A 85 31.39 2.14 -22.39
CA LYS A 85 32.16 1.39 -21.37
C LYS A 85 31.29 0.43 -20.55
N MET A 86 29.97 0.49 -20.74
CA MET A 86 28.95 -0.17 -19.94
C MET A 86 28.03 -0.98 -20.84
N SER A 87 27.89 -2.27 -20.55
CA SER A 87 26.94 -3.18 -21.20
C SER A 87 25.56 -3.06 -20.55
N VAL A 88 24.55 -2.69 -21.32
CA VAL A 88 23.16 -2.59 -20.85
C VAL A 88 22.33 -3.76 -21.39
N GLN A 89 21.67 -4.51 -20.50
CA GLN A 89 20.77 -5.59 -20.85
C GLN A 89 19.36 -5.32 -20.33
N VAL A 90 18.37 -5.37 -21.21
CA VAL A 90 16.96 -5.21 -20.85
C VAL A 90 16.32 -6.59 -20.66
N ILE A 91 15.79 -6.85 -19.47
CA ILE A 91 15.06 -8.05 -19.10
C ILE A 91 13.59 -7.66 -18.96
N SER A 92 12.77 -8.19 -19.85
CA SER A 92 11.33 -7.96 -19.85
C SER A 92 10.60 -9.24 -19.41
N SER A 93 9.69 -9.11 -18.46
CA SER A 93 8.70 -10.14 -18.12
C SER A 93 7.39 -9.44 -17.76
N THR A 94 6.26 -10.09 -18.07
CA THR A 94 4.92 -9.62 -17.68
C THR A 94 4.54 -10.05 -16.27
N CYS A 95 5.34 -10.92 -15.63
CA CYS A 95 5.04 -11.47 -14.31
C CYS A 95 5.53 -10.58 -13.16
N PHE A 96 6.18 -9.45 -13.42
CA PHE A 96 6.68 -8.58 -12.36
C PHE A 96 5.53 -7.70 -11.86
N LEU A 97 5.06 -7.97 -10.64
CA LEU A 97 4.06 -7.14 -9.96
C LEU A 97 4.68 -6.30 -8.85
N SER A 98 5.83 -6.75 -8.31
CA SER A 98 6.57 -6.03 -7.28
C SER A 98 8.07 -6.04 -7.52
N MET A 99 8.78 -5.23 -6.73
CA MET A 99 10.25 -5.28 -6.70
C MET A 99 10.76 -6.61 -6.13
N GLY A 100 10.02 -7.24 -5.21
CA GLY A 100 10.32 -8.57 -4.69
C GLY A 100 10.35 -9.64 -5.80
N ASP A 101 9.41 -9.59 -6.74
CA ASP A 101 9.38 -10.52 -7.88
C ASP A 101 10.59 -10.35 -8.80
N ILE A 102 11.04 -9.10 -9.01
CA ILE A 102 12.27 -8.83 -9.76
C ILE A 102 13.48 -9.47 -9.07
N MET A 103 13.56 -9.39 -7.74
CA MET A 103 14.65 -10.00 -6.98
C MET A 103 14.63 -11.53 -7.05
N ARG A 104 13.46 -12.15 -6.99
CA ARG A 104 13.29 -13.61 -7.13
C ARG A 104 13.68 -14.11 -8.53
N GLU A 105 13.30 -13.35 -9.56
CA GLU A 105 13.69 -13.67 -10.93
C GLU A 105 15.20 -13.51 -11.14
N LEU A 106 15.78 -12.50 -10.50
CA LEU A 106 17.21 -12.27 -10.53
C LEU A 106 18.00 -13.40 -9.86
N ASP A 107 17.50 -13.94 -8.75
CA ASP A 107 18.03 -15.13 -8.07
C ASP A 107 17.90 -16.38 -8.97
N SER A 108 16.70 -16.59 -9.52
CA SER A 108 16.39 -17.71 -10.44
C SER A 108 17.30 -17.74 -11.67
N LYS A 109 17.68 -16.56 -12.19
CA LYS A 109 18.59 -16.42 -13.33
C LYS A 109 20.08 -16.39 -12.94
N ALA A 110 20.41 -16.31 -11.65
CA ALA A 110 21.76 -16.25 -11.12
C ALA A 110 22.67 -15.23 -11.85
N LEU A 111 22.13 -14.05 -12.16
CA LEU A 111 22.82 -13.02 -12.95
C LEU A 111 23.93 -12.31 -12.17
N ILE A 112 23.77 -12.23 -10.85
CA ILE A 112 24.65 -11.49 -9.96
C ILE A 112 25.82 -12.33 -9.49
N ARG A 113 27.03 -11.78 -9.59
CA ARG A 113 28.28 -12.46 -9.21
C ARG A 113 28.92 -11.90 -7.94
N SER A 114 28.73 -10.62 -7.67
CA SER A 114 29.34 -9.89 -6.55
C SER A 114 28.35 -8.88 -5.97
N ASP A 115 28.81 -8.02 -5.07
CA ASP A 115 28.02 -6.88 -4.61
C ASP A 115 27.59 -6.03 -5.81
N PHE A 116 26.33 -5.63 -5.80
CA PHE A 116 25.68 -4.94 -6.90
C PHE A 116 24.93 -3.72 -6.40
N LEU A 117 24.70 -2.78 -7.30
CA LEU A 117 23.93 -1.60 -7.03
C LEU A 117 22.47 -1.82 -7.45
N LEU A 118 21.52 -1.53 -6.58
CA LEU A 118 20.09 -1.53 -6.86
C LEU A 118 19.59 -0.07 -6.91
N ILE A 119 18.99 0.31 -8.02
CA ILE A 119 18.45 1.66 -8.26
C ILE A 119 17.03 1.54 -8.81
N ASN A 120 16.14 2.38 -8.30
CA ASN A 120 14.81 2.56 -8.88
C ASN A 120 14.86 3.49 -10.10
N GLY A 121 13.97 3.27 -11.06
CA GLY A 121 13.94 3.94 -12.36
C GLY A 121 13.58 5.43 -12.32
N ASP A 122 13.29 5.98 -11.16
CA ASP A 122 12.84 7.35 -10.88
C ASP A 122 13.94 8.24 -10.26
N VAL A 123 15.16 7.74 -10.14
CA VAL A 123 16.24 8.40 -9.39
C VAL A 123 17.09 9.32 -10.27
N ILE A 124 17.39 10.53 -9.77
CA ILE A 124 18.41 11.41 -10.34
C ILE A 124 19.50 11.66 -9.30
N THR A 125 20.72 11.23 -9.63
CA THR A 125 21.85 11.28 -8.69
C THR A 125 23.19 11.60 -9.36
N ASN A 126 24.04 12.38 -8.69
CA ASN A 126 25.44 12.59 -9.03
C ASN A 126 26.40 12.05 -7.95
N PHE A 127 25.93 11.12 -7.10
CA PHE A 127 26.78 10.55 -6.06
C PHE A 127 27.95 9.75 -6.66
N PRO A 128 29.14 9.80 -6.04
CA PRO A 128 30.26 8.95 -6.45
C PRO A 128 30.03 7.51 -5.97
N LEU A 129 29.14 6.77 -6.65
CA LEU A 129 28.68 5.44 -6.24
C LEU A 129 29.83 4.43 -6.14
N GLY A 130 30.87 4.58 -6.97
CA GLY A 130 32.06 3.74 -6.91
C GLY A 130 32.75 3.76 -5.54
N LYS A 131 32.82 4.92 -4.86
CA LYS A 131 33.41 5.01 -3.52
C LYS A 131 32.55 4.33 -2.47
N ILE A 132 31.23 4.51 -2.56
CA ILE A 132 30.27 3.91 -1.62
C ILE A 132 30.28 2.37 -1.77
N LEU A 133 30.42 1.87 -3.00
CA LEU A 133 30.58 0.45 -3.28
C LEU A 133 31.88 -0.11 -2.67
N GLU A 134 33.01 0.62 -2.78
CA GLU A 134 34.26 0.23 -2.14
C GLU A 134 34.16 0.20 -0.61
N GLU A 135 33.46 1.17 0.00
CA GLU A 135 33.18 1.20 1.44
C GLU A 135 32.35 -0.01 1.87
N HIS A 136 31.31 -0.37 1.10
CA HIS A 136 30.53 -1.58 1.35
C HIS A 136 31.39 -2.85 1.25
N LYS A 137 32.19 -2.99 0.20
CA LYS A 137 33.11 -4.13 0.02
C LYS A 137 34.11 -4.27 1.17
N ASN A 138 34.63 -3.15 1.69
CA ASN A 138 35.53 -3.16 2.84
C ASN A 138 34.83 -3.60 4.13
N ARG A 139 33.59 -3.11 4.36
CA ARG A 139 32.77 -3.57 5.50
C ARG A 139 32.43 -5.04 5.40
N ARG A 140 32.15 -5.54 4.21
CA ARG A 140 31.84 -6.96 4.00
C ARG A 140 33.02 -7.90 4.28
N GLN A 141 34.25 -7.40 4.12
CA GLN A 141 35.44 -8.15 4.50
C GLN A 141 35.58 -8.28 6.02
N THR A 142 35.11 -7.29 6.79
CA THR A 142 35.10 -7.34 8.26
C THR A 142 33.89 -8.07 8.82
N ASP A 143 32.70 -7.79 8.27
CA ASP A 143 31.43 -8.42 8.63
C ASP A 143 30.82 -9.09 7.39
N LYS A 144 30.86 -10.43 7.37
CA LYS A 144 30.32 -11.21 6.25
C LYS A 144 28.80 -11.13 6.14
N ASN A 145 28.12 -10.73 7.22
CA ASN A 145 26.67 -10.66 7.29
C ASN A 145 26.13 -9.28 6.88
N SER A 146 26.99 -8.37 6.41
CA SER A 146 26.55 -7.10 5.82
C SER A 146 25.71 -7.37 4.57
N ALA A 147 24.39 -7.24 4.72
CA ALA A 147 23.44 -7.58 3.67
C ALA A 147 23.25 -6.40 2.70
N ILE A 148 23.06 -5.20 3.24
CA ILE A 148 22.70 -4.01 2.46
C ILE A 148 23.30 -2.72 3.03
N THR A 149 23.58 -1.76 2.16
CA THR A 149 23.89 -0.39 2.51
C THR A 149 22.95 0.57 1.79
N LEU A 150 22.16 1.32 2.56
CA LEU A 150 21.23 2.32 2.05
C LEU A 150 21.92 3.69 1.94
N VAL A 151 21.72 4.38 0.82
CA VAL A 151 22.32 5.70 0.57
C VAL A 151 21.29 6.78 0.82
N TYR A 152 21.62 7.69 1.74
CA TYR A 152 20.76 8.84 2.07
C TYR A 152 21.49 10.15 1.90
N ARG A 153 20.70 11.21 1.69
CA ARG A 153 21.18 12.59 1.65
C ARG A 153 20.65 13.35 2.85
N LYS A 154 21.46 14.27 3.40
CA LYS A 154 20.95 15.23 4.38
C LYS A 154 20.07 16.29 3.72
N ALA A 155 18.82 16.39 4.16
CA ALA A 155 17.86 17.41 3.78
C ALA A 155 17.03 17.83 5.00
N LEU A 156 16.81 19.13 5.18
CA LEU A 156 15.96 19.61 6.26
C LEU A 156 14.51 19.13 6.06
N PRO A 157 13.74 18.90 7.13
CA PRO A 157 12.34 18.46 7.02
C PRO A 157 11.46 19.37 6.14
N ASN A 158 11.74 20.67 6.12
CA ASN A 158 10.97 21.66 5.33
C ASN A 158 11.53 21.88 3.91
N HIS A 159 12.38 20.99 3.40
CA HIS A 159 12.96 21.13 2.07
C HIS A 159 11.94 20.75 0.98
N ALA A 160 11.91 21.48 -0.13
CA ALA A 160 10.95 21.26 -1.22
C ALA A 160 11.06 19.86 -1.85
N SER A 161 12.29 19.33 -1.97
CA SER A 161 12.55 17.96 -2.45
C SER A 161 12.15 16.85 -1.46
N ARG A 162 11.32 17.13 -0.46
CA ARG A 162 10.80 16.13 0.49
C ARG A 162 9.28 16.21 0.49
N CYS A 163 8.64 15.13 0.03
CA CYS A 163 7.19 14.98 0.09
C CYS A 163 6.76 14.41 1.45
N LYS A 164 5.51 14.67 1.84
CA LYS A 164 4.97 14.20 3.12
C LYS A 164 4.90 12.66 3.18
N GLU A 165 4.62 12.04 2.04
CA GLU A 165 4.45 10.59 1.89
C GLU A 165 5.75 9.79 2.09
N ASN A 166 6.90 10.36 1.72
CA ASN A 166 8.20 9.69 1.86
C ASN A 166 8.93 10.15 3.14
N ASN A 167 8.21 10.69 4.12
CA ASN A 167 8.79 11.02 5.41
C ASN A 167 9.07 9.75 6.20
N PHE A 168 10.27 9.65 6.77
CA PHE A 168 10.65 8.54 7.63
C PHE A 168 11.58 9.01 8.74
N VAL A 169 11.69 8.17 9.77
CA VAL A 169 12.64 8.33 10.87
C VAL A 169 13.48 7.06 10.97
N VAL A 170 14.78 7.27 11.17
CA VAL A 170 15.77 6.19 11.32
C VAL A 170 16.54 6.38 12.62
N ALA A 171 16.73 5.29 13.36
CA ALA A 171 17.71 5.24 14.45
C ALA A 171 18.97 4.53 13.95
N VAL A 172 20.11 5.22 14.04
CA VAL A 172 21.40 4.79 13.52
C VAL A 172 22.43 4.80 14.65
N GLU A 173 23.23 3.74 14.73
CA GLU A 173 24.39 3.68 15.63
C GLU A 173 25.52 4.58 15.10
N SER A 174 26.02 5.49 15.94
CA SER A 174 26.96 6.55 15.52
C SER A 174 28.32 6.03 15.03
N ASP A 175 28.81 4.94 15.63
CA ASP A 175 30.16 4.40 15.35
C ASP A 175 30.21 3.55 14.08
N SER A 176 29.19 2.73 13.87
CA SER A 176 29.14 1.73 12.79
C SER A 176 28.31 2.17 11.58
N ASN A 177 27.49 3.22 11.74
CA ASN A 177 26.41 3.59 10.82
C ASN A 177 25.46 2.42 10.55
N ARG A 178 25.19 1.58 11.56
CA ARG A 178 24.24 0.47 11.47
C ARG A 178 22.82 0.98 11.73
N ILE A 179 21.86 0.52 10.94
CA ILE A 179 20.44 0.85 11.14
C ILE A 179 19.85 -0.12 12.16
N ARG A 180 19.18 0.42 13.17
CA ARG A 180 18.48 -0.37 14.20
C ARG A 180 16.96 -0.20 14.15
N TYR A 181 16.50 0.95 13.69
CA TYR A 181 15.07 1.23 13.56
C TYR A 181 14.80 2.02 12.29
N PHE A 182 13.71 1.67 11.62
CA PHE A 182 13.22 2.36 10.44
C PHE A 182 11.70 2.38 10.47
N GLN A 183 11.11 3.57 10.39
CA GLN A 183 9.66 3.74 10.29
C GLN A 183 9.33 4.91 9.37
N ARG A 184 8.35 4.70 8.47
CA ARG A 184 7.74 5.79 7.69
C ARG A 184 6.70 6.52 8.54
N ILE A 185 6.70 7.85 8.47
CA ILE A 185 5.75 8.71 9.16
C ILE A 185 4.63 9.05 8.18
N ASN A 186 3.57 8.25 8.19
CA ASN A 186 2.32 8.58 7.49
C ASN A 186 1.32 9.08 8.54
N LYS A 187 0.99 10.37 8.55
CA LYS A 187 0.02 11.05 9.47
C LYS A 187 0.31 10.96 10.99
N MET A 188 1.29 10.16 11.43
CA MET A 188 1.60 10.01 12.86
C MET A 188 2.31 11.26 13.41
N ARG A 189 1.74 11.85 14.47
CA ARG A 189 2.38 12.94 15.24
C ARG A 189 3.44 12.43 16.22
N THR A 190 3.30 11.19 16.67
CA THR A 190 4.19 10.53 17.64
C THR A 190 4.89 9.34 17.00
N VAL A 191 6.14 9.10 17.41
CA VAL A 191 6.94 7.94 16.97
C VAL A 191 7.32 7.14 18.20
N HIS A 192 7.01 5.84 18.19
CA HIS A 192 7.35 4.91 19.26
C HIS A 192 8.61 4.14 18.89
N PHE A 193 9.58 4.09 19.81
CA PHE A 193 10.82 3.34 19.63
C PHE A 193 10.85 2.15 20.58
N PRO A 194 11.10 0.93 20.08
CA PRO A 194 11.33 -0.24 20.92
C PRO A 194 12.51 -0.02 21.88
N LEU A 195 12.41 -0.54 23.11
CA LEU A 195 13.44 -0.35 24.13
C LEU A 195 14.69 -1.18 23.82
N GLU A 196 14.58 -2.31 23.09
CA GLU A 196 15.71 -3.21 22.80
C GLU A 196 16.84 -2.47 22.09
N ILE A 197 16.49 -1.52 21.21
CA ILE A 197 17.45 -0.73 20.43
C ILE A 197 18.45 -0.02 21.34
N PHE A 198 17.96 0.56 22.45
CA PHE A 198 18.77 1.33 23.41
C PHE A 198 19.55 0.44 24.38
N GLN A 199 19.19 -0.83 24.53
CA GLN A 199 19.91 -1.75 25.41
C GLN A 199 21.19 -2.28 24.75
N GLU A 200 21.16 -2.47 23.44
CA GLU A 200 22.28 -3.07 22.70
C GLU A 200 23.38 -2.08 22.30
N SER A 201 23.05 -0.79 22.18
CA SER A 201 23.93 0.21 21.55
C SER A 201 24.33 1.30 22.54
N GLU A 202 25.62 1.68 22.56
CA GLU A 202 26.14 2.71 23.47
C GLU A 202 25.75 4.14 23.03
N GLU A 203 25.75 4.41 21.72
CA GLU A 203 25.37 5.71 21.15
C GLU A 203 24.45 5.56 19.93
N ILE A 204 23.23 6.10 20.05
CA ILE A 204 22.23 6.11 18.99
C ILE A 204 21.92 7.54 18.58
N SER A 205 21.93 7.77 17.28
CA SER A 205 21.51 9.00 16.62
C SER A 205 20.16 8.79 15.93
N ILE A 206 19.18 9.62 16.28
CA ILE A 206 17.85 9.60 15.65
C ILE A 206 17.83 10.68 14.57
N HIS A 207 17.49 10.26 13.35
CA HIS A 207 17.50 11.10 12.17
C HIS A 207 16.10 11.29 11.59
N ASN A 208 15.69 12.54 11.49
CA ASN A 208 14.58 13.01 10.66
C ASN A 208 15.07 14.03 9.61
N ASP A 209 16.38 14.22 9.46
CA ASP A 209 17.02 15.15 8.50
C ASP A 209 17.53 14.43 7.24
N LEU A 210 17.03 13.23 6.96
CA LEU A 210 17.47 12.40 5.85
C LEU A 210 16.40 12.34 4.77
N LEU A 211 16.86 12.36 3.52
CA LEU A 211 16.09 12.13 2.31
C LEU A 211 16.54 10.80 1.70
N ASP A 212 15.56 9.95 1.41
CA ASP A 212 15.78 8.69 0.70
C ASP A 212 16.13 8.98 -0.75
N SER A 213 17.25 8.39 -1.20
CA SER A 213 17.66 8.50 -2.61
C SER A 213 17.21 7.30 -3.45
N SER A 214 16.58 6.29 -2.83
CA SER A 214 16.18 5.03 -3.47
C SER A 214 17.34 4.32 -4.19
N ILE A 215 18.55 4.49 -3.64
CA ILE A 215 19.77 3.81 -4.08
C ILE A 215 20.23 2.92 -2.93
N SER A 216 20.40 1.65 -3.21
CA SER A 216 20.91 0.68 -2.25
C SER A 216 22.02 -0.16 -2.87
N ILE A 217 23.04 -0.46 -2.06
CA ILE A 217 24.09 -1.39 -2.42
C ILE A 217 23.76 -2.70 -1.74
N CYS A 218 23.50 -3.71 -2.54
CA CYS A 218 23.07 -5.01 -2.09
C CYS A 218 24.21 -6.01 -2.24
N SER A 219 24.36 -6.85 -1.23
CA SER A 219 25.18 -8.04 -1.33
C SER A 219 24.41 -9.14 -2.08
N PRO A 220 25.09 -10.14 -2.66
CA PRO A 220 24.46 -11.26 -3.35
C PRO A 220 23.63 -12.18 -2.44
N CYS A 221 23.57 -11.95 -1.12
CA CYS A 221 22.62 -12.68 -0.26
C CYS A 221 21.21 -12.08 -0.27
N VAL A 222 21.04 -10.84 -0.75
CA VAL A 222 19.73 -10.17 -0.77
C VAL A 222 18.72 -10.90 -1.67
N PRO A 223 19.02 -11.28 -2.92
CA PRO A 223 18.02 -11.96 -3.77
C PRO A 223 17.49 -13.29 -3.18
N PRO A 224 18.34 -14.19 -2.63
CA PRO A 224 17.85 -15.37 -1.92
C PRO A 224 16.93 -15.06 -0.73
N LEU A 225 17.14 -13.95 0.00
CA LEU A 225 16.26 -13.56 1.11
C LEU A 225 14.84 -13.19 0.63
N PHE A 226 14.73 -12.65 -0.59
CA PHE A 226 13.43 -12.40 -1.24
C PHE A 226 12.79 -13.67 -1.80
N SER A 227 13.60 -14.67 -2.19
CA SER A 227 13.13 -16.01 -2.57
C SER A 227 12.59 -16.79 -1.36
N ASP A 228 13.26 -16.71 -0.21
CA ASP A 228 12.88 -17.41 1.01
C ASP A 228 11.65 -16.79 1.69
N ASN A 229 11.50 -15.45 1.62
CA ASN A 229 10.39 -14.73 2.23
C ASN A 229 9.48 -14.10 1.15
N PHE A 230 8.36 -14.77 0.86
CA PHE A 230 7.44 -14.32 -0.18
C PHE A 230 6.68 -13.03 0.19
N ASP A 231 6.60 -12.70 1.47
CA ASP A 231 5.88 -11.54 1.98
C ASP A 231 6.59 -10.20 1.66
N TYR A 232 7.88 -10.24 1.33
CA TYR A 232 8.63 -9.02 0.98
C TYR A 232 8.32 -8.59 -0.45
N GLN A 233 7.45 -7.59 -0.59
CA GLN A 233 7.08 -7.00 -1.88
C GLN A 233 7.89 -5.74 -2.20
N THR A 234 8.08 -4.86 -1.22
CA THR A 234 8.84 -3.60 -1.37
C THR A 234 10.17 -3.61 -0.60
N MET A 235 11.00 -2.59 -0.87
CA MET A 235 12.24 -2.38 -0.12
C MET A 235 11.98 -2.11 1.36
N ASP A 236 10.88 -1.43 1.69
CA ASP A 236 10.56 -1.05 3.06
C ASP A 236 10.12 -2.25 3.89
N ASP A 237 9.36 -3.17 3.28
CA ASP A 237 8.97 -4.44 3.91
C ASP A 237 10.21 -5.29 4.19
N PHE A 238 11.15 -5.30 3.24
CA PHE A 238 12.43 -5.96 3.43
C PHE A 238 13.25 -5.33 4.56
N VAL A 239 13.35 -3.99 4.62
CA VAL A 239 14.07 -3.29 5.70
C VAL A 239 13.43 -3.58 7.05
N LYS A 240 12.10 -3.48 7.16
CA LYS A 240 11.38 -3.79 8.41
C LYS A 240 11.56 -5.26 8.81
N GLY A 241 11.36 -6.17 7.85
CA GLY A 241 11.51 -7.61 8.08
C GLY A 241 12.92 -8.00 8.50
N LEU A 242 13.95 -7.37 7.93
CA LEU A 242 15.34 -7.64 8.29
C LEU A 242 15.72 -7.09 9.67
N LEU A 243 15.11 -5.98 10.11
CA LEU A 243 15.28 -5.47 11.48
C LEU A 243 14.60 -6.35 12.52
N VAL A 244 13.37 -6.81 12.25
CA VAL A 244 12.65 -7.71 13.18
C VAL A 244 13.34 -9.06 13.28
N ASN A 245 13.83 -9.59 12.16
CA ASN A 245 14.47 -10.90 12.11
C ASN A 245 15.99 -10.85 12.34
N GLU A 246 16.52 -9.79 12.96
CA GLU A 246 17.96 -9.64 13.20
C GLU A 246 18.49 -10.80 14.05
N GLU A 247 17.73 -11.27 15.04
CA GLU A 247 18.12 -12.37 15.92
C GLU A 247 18.22 -13.72 15.19
N LEU A 248 17.41 -13.93 14.13
CA LEU A 248 17.31 -15.20 13.43
C LEU A 248 18.33 -15.32 12.29
N LEU A 249 18.48 -14.26 11.49
CA LEU A 249 19.34 -14.28 10.29
C LEU A 249 20.71 -13.63 10.53
N GLY A 250 20.86 -12.78 11.55
CA GLY A 250 22.12 -12.10 11.87
C GLY A 250 22.64 -11.17 10.77
N ASN A 251 21.78 -10.77 9.84
CA ASN A 251 22.11 -9.90 8.71
C ASN A 251 22.11 -8.44 9.15
N SER A 252 23.21 -7.73 8.91
CA SER A 252 23.37 -6.34 9.31
C SER A 252 23.07 -5.39 8.15
N MET A 253 22.34 -4.31 8.46
CA MET A 253 22.05 -3.23 7.53
C MET A 253 22.80 -1.96 7.92
N TYR A 254 23.32 -1.25 6.92
CA TYR A 254 24.06 -0.03 7.13
C TYR A 254 23.49 1.14 6.37
N ILE A 255 23.77 2.33 6.88
CA ILE A 255 23.48 3.59 6.21
C ILE A 255 24.78 4.24 5.72
N HIS A 256 24.73 4.90 4.56
CA HIS A 256 25.75 5.84 4.12
C HIS A 256 25.10 7.21 3.92
N ILE A 257 25.44 8.15 4.80
CA ILE A 257 24.90 9.51 4.74
C ILE A 257 25.85 10.38 3.91
N SER A 258 25.45 10.65 2.67
CA SER A 258 26.22 11.50 1.77
C SER A 258 26.06 12.98 2.14
N LYS A 259 27.19 13.65 2.40
CA LYS A 259 27.26 15.11 2.60
C LYS A 259 27.44 15.87 1.29
N THR A 260 27.92 15.18 0.25
CA THR A 260 28.34 15.80 -1.01
C THR A 260 27.64 15.12 -2.17
N GLY A 261 26.94 15.91 -2.96
CA GLY A 261 26.15 15.42 -4.09
C GLY A 261 24.66 15.59 -3.86
N TYR A 262 23.93 15.24 -4.89
CA TYR A 262 22.51 15.32 -5.07
C TYR A 262 22.02 13.91 -5.39
N GLY A 263 20.96 13.51 -4.72
CA GLY A 263 20.21 12.29 -4.98
C GLY A 263 18.79 12.54 -4.50
N SER A 264 17.84 12.31 -5.38
CA SER A 264 16.41 12.40 -5.10
C SER A 264 15.66 11.50 -6.07
N ASN A 265 14.50 11.00 -5.65
CA ASN A 265 13.61 10.16 -6.43
C ASN A 265 12.35 10.93 -6.87
N ILE A 266 11.80 10.58 -8.03
CA ILE A 266 10.58 11.17 -8.58
C ILE A 266 9.39 10.29 -8.18
N SER A 267 8.90 10.41 -6.95
CA SER A 267 7.72 9.62 -6.55
C SER A 267 6.40 10.25 -7.02
N ASN A 268 6.32 11.59 -6.96
CA ASN A 268 5.11 12.37 -7.15
C ASN A 268 5.39 13.58 -8.06
N LEU A 269 4.32 14.23 -8.53
CA LEU A 269 4.41 15.46 -9.34
C LEU A 269 5.13 16.62 -8.61
N CYS A 270 4.95 16.73 -7.28
CA CYS A 270 5.68 17.72 -6.47
C CYS A 270 7.20 17.47 -6.48
N MET A 271 7.60 16.19 -6.43
CA MET A 271 9.02 15.79 -6.51
C MET A 271 9.55 16.02 -7.93
N TYR A 272 8.76 15.71 -8.95
CA TYR A 272 9.08 15.99 -10.35
C TYR A 272 9.36 17.48 -10.58
N ASP A 273 8.52 18.37 -10.05
CA ASP A 273 8.70 19.82 -10.12
C ASP A 273 9.98 20.26 -9.38
N SER A 274 10.16 19.83 -8.14
CA SER A 274 11.32 20.16 -7.31
C SER A 274 12.64 19.71 -7.98
N ILE A 275 12.69 18.47 -8.47
CA ILE A 275 13.88 17.90 -9.12
C ILE A 275 14.15 18.61 -10.44
N SER A 276 13.12 18.92 -11.23
CA SER A 276 13.29 19.67 -12.48
C SER A 276 13.86 21.07 -12.22
N GLN A 277 13.38 21.76 -11.18
CA GLN A 277 13.94 23.04 -10.76
C GLN A 277 15.40 22.91 -10.28
N ASP A 278 15.72 21.85 -9.53
CA ASP A 278 17.07 21.59 -9.04
C ASP A 278 18.07 21.32 -10.19
N ILE A 279 17.64 20.60 -11.22
CA ILE A 279 18.44 20.37 -12.45
C ILE A 279 18.66 21.70 -13.19
N MET A 280 17.61 22.51 -13.35
CA MET A 280 17.74 23.84 -13.98
C MET A 280 18.72 24.74 -13.22
N ALA A 281 18.69 24.69 -11.89
CA ALA A 281 19.58 25.42 -11.00
C ALA A 281 20.99 24.80 -10.85
N ARG A 282 21.27 23.68 -11.53
CA ARG A 282 22.57 22.98 -11.57
C ARG A 282 22.99 22.34 -10.25
N TRP A 283 22.05 21.97 -9.38
CA TRP A 283 22.35 21.18 -8.18
C TRP A 283 22.88 19.78 -8.51
N THR A 284 22.49 19.24 -9.67
CA THR A 284 22.87 17.91 -10.17
C THR A 284 24.19 17.89 -10.96
N TYR A 285 24.97 18.97 -10.97
CA TYR A 285 26.23 19.03 -11.72
C TYR A 285 27.14 17.81 -11.42
N PRO A 286 27.68 17.09 -12.43
CA PRO A 286 27.77 17.42 -13.85
C PRO A 286 26.58 17.02 -14.73
N LEU A 287 25.54 16.40 -14.17
CA LEU A 287 24.34 15.93 -14.89
C LEU A 287 23.38 17.10 -15.16
N VAL A 288 23.79 17.96 -16.07
CA VAL A 288 23.06 19.17 -16.47
C VAL A 288 22.84 19.16 -18.00
N PRO A 289 21.73 19.74 -18.50
CA PRO A 289 21.37 19.64 -19.92
C PRO A 289 22.44 20.15 -20.90
N ASP A 290 23.30 21.08 -20.49
CA ASP A 290 24.38 21.63 -21.32
C ASP A 290 25.56 20.68 -21.54
N LEU A 291 25.82 19.78 -20.59
CA LEU A 291 26.89 18.78 -20.66
C LEU A 291 26.39 17.44 -21.20
N LEU A 292 25.14 17.11 -20.93
CA LEU A 292 24.54 15.86 -21.39
C LEU A 292 24.33 15.92 -22.91
N LYS A 293 24.96 14.98 -23.62
CA LYS A 293 24.72 14.77 -25.06
C LYS A 293 23.41 13.99 -25.25
N LEU A 294 22.28 14.61 -24.90
CA LEU A 294 20.96 14.02 -25.06
C LEU A 294 20.57 14.09 -26.54
N ASN A 295 20.57 12.95 -27.24
CA ASN A 295 20.05 12.81 -28.60
C ASN A 295 20.63 13.83 -29.61
N GLY A 296 21.94 14.11 -29.52
CA GLY A 296 22.72 14.81 -30.54
C GLY A 296 22.66 16.34 -30.55
N SER A 297 21.74 16.97 -29.81
CA SER A 297 21.65 18.43 -29.67
C SER A 297 22.39 18.93 -28.44
N LYS A 298 23.07 20.07 -28.57
CA LYS A 298 23.78 20.74 -27.47
C LYS A 298 22.94 21.90 -26.98
N TYR A 299 22.67 21.94 -25.68
CA TYR A 299 22.10 23.14 -25.05
C TYR A 299 23.18 24.21 -24.88
N SER A 300 22.84 25.44 -25.26
CA SER A 300 23.63 26.63 -24.94
C SER A 300 23.14 27.21 -23.62
N PHE A 301 24.06 27.41 -22.69
CA PHE A 301 23.76 27.99 -21.37
C PHE A 301 23.95 29.51 -21.40
N THR A 302 22.92 30.24 -20.99
CA THR A 302 22.93 31.70 -20.89
C THR A 302 22.65 32.16 -19.45
N ARG A 303 22.86 33.45 -19.17
CA ARG A 303 22.65 34.02 -17.83
C ARG A 303 21.22 33.75 -17.34
N GLN A 304 21.05 33.69 -16.02
CA GLN A 304 19.76 33.37 -15.36
C GLN A 304 19.28 31.93 -15.54
N ASN A 305 20.19 30.97 -15.75
CA ASN A 305 19.86 29.56 -15.92
C ASN A 305 18.90 29.30 -17.10
N VAL A 306 19.17 29.96 -18.23
CA VAL A 306 18.38 29.78 -19.44
C VAL A 306 19.15 28.88 -20.40
N TYR A 307 18.56 27.74 -20.72
CA TYR A 307 19.10 26.73 -21.63
C TYR A 307 18.37 26.81 -22.97
N LYS A 308 19.14 26.89 -24.07
CA LYS A 308 18.58 26.97 -25.42
C LYS A 308 19.22 25.96 -26.34
N GLU A 309 18.41 25.08 -26.90
CA GLU A 309 18.82 24.24 -28.04
C GLU A 309 18.94 25.06 -29.34
N PRO A 310 19.57 24.51 -30.40
CA PRO A 310 19.57 25.15 -31.71
C PRO A 310 18.16 25.19 -32.31
N ASP A 311 17.96 26.09 -33.28
CA ASP A 311 16.71 26.23 -34.05
C ASP A 311 15.48 26.69 -33.24
N VAL A 312 15.70 27.48 -32.19
CA VAL A 312 14.63 28.14 -31.44
C VAL A 312 14.35 29.53 -32.01
N GLU A 313 13.11 29.77 -32.43
CA GLU A 313 12.64 31.06 -32.94
C GLU A 313 11.94 31.83 -31.82
N ILE A 314 12.48 32.99 -31.43
CA ILE A 314 11.91 33.85 -30.39
C ILE A 314 11.38 35.14 -31.03
N GLY A 315 10.08 35.38 -30.84
CA GLY A 315 9.36 36.54 -31.33
C GLY A 315 9.78 37.86 -30.67
N ARG A 316 9.33 38.97 -31.25
CA ARG A 316 9.63 40.31 -30.73
C ARG A 316 8.91 40.54 -29.40
N ASN A 317 9.58 41.28 -28.51
CA ASN A 317 9.04 41.66 -27.20
C ASN A 317 8.66 40.46 -26.30
N CYS A 318 9.31 39.30 -26.50
CA CYS A 318 9.19 38.15 -25.63
C CYS A 318 10.15 38.29 -24.42
N GLU A 319 9.64 37.99 -23.23
CA GLU A 319 10.40 38.01 -21.98
C GLU A 319 10.65 36.57 -21.50
N VAL A 320 11.86 36.07 -21.73
CA VAL A 320 12.33 34.81 -21.14
C VAL A 320 13.12 35.15 -19.87
N GLN A 321 12.55 34.80 -18.72
CA GLN A 321 13.14 35.09 -17.41
C GLN A 321 14.05 33.93 -16.91
N LYS A 322 14.13 33.74 -15.59
CA LYS A 322 15.03 32.79 -14.94
C LYS A 322 14.53 31.35 -15.05
N ASN A 323 15.47 30.41 -15.04
CA ASN A 323 15.24 28.95 -15.02
C ASN A 323 14.30 28.52 -16.15
N VAL A 324 14.74 28.66 -17.40
CA VAL A 324 13.95 28.27 -18.57
C VAL A 324 14.76 27.34 -19.46
N ILE A 325 14.14 26.24 -19.89
CA ILE A 325 14.71 25.33 -20.90
C ILE A 325 13.86 25.43 -22.15
N LEU A 326 14.50 25.70 -23.31
CA LEU A 326 13.86 25.73 -24.61
C LEU A 326 14.42 24.62 -25.50
N GLY A 327 13.56 23.68 -25.89
CA GLY A 327 13.88 22.60 -26.81
C GLY A 327 13.98 23.06 -28.28
N SER A 328 14.66 22.27 -29.11
CA SER A 328 14.92 22.54 -30.52
C SER A 328 13.62 22.61 -31.34
N GLY A 329 13.61 23.47 -32.37
CA GLY A 329 12.46 23.60 -33.29
C GLY A 329 11.25 24.32 -32.68
N THR A 330 11.37 24.83 -31.46
CA THR A 330 10.30 25.54 -30.77
C THR A 330 10.17 26.98 -31.26
N LYS A 331 8.93 27.38 -31.54
CA LYS A 331 8.57 28.72 -32.02
C LYS A 331 7.77 29.46 -30.96
N ILE A 332 8.26 30.62 -30.56
CA ILE A 332 7.63 31.49 -29.57
C ILE A 332 7.24 32.78 -30.26
N ASP A 333 5.95 33.09 -30.29
CA ASP A 333 5.44 34.31 -30.92
C ASP A 333 5.59 35.56 -30.02
N GLU A 334 5.10 36.70 -30.49
CA GLU A 334 5.29 38.02 -29.88
C GLU A 334 4.55 38.20 -28.54
N ASN A 335 5.13 39.02 -27.65
CA ASN A 335 4.58 39.40 -26.33
C ASN A 335 4.37 38.24 -25.35
N THR A 336 5.12 37.14 -25.50
CA THR A 336 5.04 35.98 -24.60
C THR A 336 5.97 36.10 -23.41
N PHE A 337 5.53 35.65 -22.24
CA PHE A 337 6.26 35.68 -20.97
C PHE A 337 6.50 34.26 -20.46
N ILE A 338 7.75 33.89 -20.18
CA ILE A 338 8.12 32.55 -19.71
C ILE A 338 9.05 32.65 -18.49
N SER A 339 8.72 31.94 -17.41
CA SER A 339 9.53 31.88 -16.18
C SER A 339 9.42 30.55 -15.45
N ASN A 340 10.54 30.02 -14.93
CA ASN A 340 10.59 28.75 -14.19
C ASN A 340 9.89 27.60 -14.92
N SER A 341 10.19 27.42 -16.21
CA SER A 341 9.45 26.49 -17.08
C SER A 341 10.36 25.71 -18.01
N VAL A 342 10.00 24.46 -18.24
CA VAL A 342 10.67 23.58 -19.20
C VAL A 342 9.77 23.45 -20.42
N ILE A 343 10.33 23.72 -21.60
CA ILE A 343 9.64 23.61 -22.88
C ILE A 343 10.36 22.60 -23.74
N GLY A 344 9.63 21.55 -24.14
CA GLY A 344 10.08 20.48 -25.02
C GLY A 344 10.39 20.94 -26.45
N ARG A 345 10.57 19.96 -27.31
CA ARG A 345 10.98 20.11 -28.71
C ARG A 345 9.76 20.26 -29.62
N ASN A 346 9.95 21.00 -30.72
CA ASN A 346 8.93 21.25 -31.75
C ASN A 346 7.62 21.85 -31.22
N CYS A 347 7.68 22.67 -30.18
CA CYS A 347 6.50 23.32 -29.62
C CYS A 347 6.19 24.62 -30.35
N THR A 348 4.91 24.96 -30.52
CA THR A 348 4.49 26.24 -31.08
C THR A 348 3.68 27.00 -30.05
N ILE A 349 4.20 28.15 -29.62
CA ILE A 349 3.58 29.01 -28.61
C ILE A 349 3.14 30.30 -29.29
N GLY A 350 1.83 30.57 -29.24
CA GLY A 350 1.18 31.74 -29.84
C GLY A 350 1.48 33.05 -29.13
N LYS A 351 0.72 34.09 -29.50
CA LYS A 351 0.92 35.47 -29.05
C LYS A 351 0.30 35.71 -27.69
N ASN A 352 0.94 36.59 -26.91
CA ASN A 352 0.44 37.04 -25.61
C ASN A 352 0.16 35.88 -24.64
N VAL A 353 1.06 34.88 -24.63
CA VAL A 353 0.97 33.71 -23.75
C VAL A 353 1.80 33.96 -22.49
N VAL A 354 1.30 33.52 -21.34
CA VAL A 354 2.02 33.59 -20.06
C VAL A 354 2.24 32.18 -19.55
N VAL A 355 3.49 31.77 -19.37
CA VAL A 355 3.88 30.45 -18.87
C VAL A 355 4.72 30.59 -17.61
N LYS A 356 4.21 30.08 -16.49
CA LYS A 356 4.87 30.14 -15.18
C LYS A 356 4.87 28.77 -14.51
N GLY A 357 6.03 28.31 -14.03
CA GLY A 357 6.11 27.08 -13.23
C GLY A 357 5.66 25.81 -13.97
N SER A 358 5.50 25.89 -15.30
CA SER A 358 4.85 24.86 -16.11
C SER A 358 5.86 24.01 -16.88
N TYR A 359 5.51 22.75 -17.08
CA TYR A 359 6.29 21.74 -17.80
C TYR A 359 5.57 21.34 -19.07
N LEU A 360 6.16 21.66 -20.22
CA LEU A 360 5.64 21.37 -21.54
C LEU A 360 6.54 20.32 -22.18
N TRP A 361 6.01 19.14 -22.50
CA TRP A 361 6.75 18.11 -23.26
C TRP A 361 6.79 18.42 -24.76
N ASP A 362 6.93 17.38 -25.60
CA ASP A 362 7.23 17.54 -27.02
C ASP A 362 5.97 17.72 -27.89
N ASN A 363 6.11 18.45 -29.00
CA ASN A 363 5.09 18.65 -30.03
C ASN A 363 3.80 19.32 -29.54
N ILE A 364 3.90 20.25 -28.57
CA ILE A 364 2.75 20.95 -28.00
C ILE A 364 2.40 22.20 -28.82
N VAL A 365 1.11 22.43 -29.02
CA VAL A 365 0.58 23.61 -29.73
C VAL A 365 -0.25 24.46 -28.77
N ILE A 366 0.25 25.65 -28.43
CA ILE A 366 -0.46 26.63 -27.61
C ILE A 366 -0.85 27.81 -28.50
N LYS A 367 -2.15 28.08 -28.64
CA LYS A 367 -2.66 29.24 -29.38
C LYS A 367 -2.60 30.54 -28.56
N ASP A 368 -3.12 31.62 -29.14
CA ASP A 368 -3.02 32.98 -28.59
C ASP A 368 -3.82 33.18 -27.28
N ASN A 369 -3.33 34.10 -26.43
CA ASN A 369 -3.94 34.55 -25.17
C ASN A 369 -4.16 33.45 -24.11
N CYS A 370 -3.23 32.51 -24.00
CA CYS A 370 -3.30 31.46 -22.98
C CYS A 370 -2.49 31.83 -21.73
N ILE A 371 -3.00 31.42 -20.56
CA ILE A 371 -2.33 31.58 -19.27
C ILE A 371 -2.13 30.20 -18.67
N LEU A 372 -0.87 29.85 -18.41
CA LEU A 372 -0.44 28.59 -17.83
C LEU A 372 0.28 28.86 -16.51
N ASP A 373 -0.27 28.35 -15.42
CA ASP A 373 0.32 28.43 -14.10
C ASP A 373 0.46 27.04 -13.51
N THR A 374 1.70 26.64 -13.18
CA THR A 374 2.07 25.41 -12.48
C THR A 374 1.31 24.18 -13.00
N CYS A 375 1.45 23.89 -14.30
CA CYS A 375 0.79 22.76 -14.95
C CYS A 375 1.77 21.87 -15.72
N LEU A 376 1.44 20.59 -15.88
CA LEU A 376 2.18 19.65 -16.71
C LEU A 376 1.36 19.28 -17.94
N LEU A 377 1.91 19.55 -19.12
CA LEU A 377 1.33 19.19 -20.41
C LEU A 377 2.18 18.10 -21.07
N ALA A 378 1.57 16.94 -21.29
CA ALA A 378 2.21 15.82 -21.96
C ALA A 378 2.30 16.01 -23.49
N ASP A 379 2.73 14.97 -24.20
CA ASP A 379 3.05 15.06 -25.61
C ASP A 379 1.81 15.31 -26.48
N THR A 380 1.99 16.10 -27.55
CA THR A 380 0.96 16.33 -28.57
C THR A 380 -0.33 16.99 -28.03
N VAL A 381 -0.23 17.74 -26.93
CA VAL A 381 -1.35 18.51 -26.38
C VAL A 381 -1.60 19.76 -27.21
N ILE A 382 -2.88 20.06 -27.46
CA ILE A 382 -3.32 21.24 -28.22
C ILE A 382 -4.20 22.13 -27.35
N LEU A 383 -3.72 23.33 -27.04
CA LEU A 383 -4.48 24.37 -26.35
C LEU A 383 -4.99 25.40 -27.35
N ASN A 384 -6.31 25.56 -27.42
CA ASN A 384 -6.92 26.60 -28.23
C ASN A 384 -6.84 27.99 -27.57
N SER A 385 -7.32 29.03 -28.26
CA SER A 385 -7.19 30.41 -27.81
C SER A 385 -8.02 30.73 -26.57
N ASN A 386 -7.53 31.66 -25.76
CA ASN A 386 -8.17 32.14 -24.52
C ASN A 386 -8.36 31.03 -23.46
N VAL A 387 -7.40 30.11 -23.32
CA VAL A 387 -7.43 29.06 -22.29
C VAL A 387 -6.68 29.51 -21.05
N ASN A 388 -7.26 29.27 -19.88
CA ASN A 388 -6.64 29.54 -18.58
C ASN A 388 -6.51 28.24 -17.78
N ILE A 389 -5.30 27.85 -17.44
CA ILE A 389 -5.00 26.65 -16.67
C ILE A 389 -4.53 27.07 -15.29
N GLN A 390 -5.26 26.61 -14.27
CA GLN A 390 -4.94 26.86 -12.87
C GLN A 390 -3.87 25.87 -12.34
N PRO A 391 -3.21 26.19 -11.21
CA PRO A 391 -2.16 25.34 -10.63
C PRO A 391 -2.61 23.89 -10.38
N GLY A 392 -1.68 22.96 -10.56
CA GLY A 392 -1.87 21.53 -10.29
C GLY A 392 -2.54 20.74 -11.41
N CYS A 393 -2.83 21.37 -12.55
CA CYS A 393 -3.42 20.64 -13.69
C CYS A 393 -2.40 19.75 -14.38
N VAL A 394 -2.82 18.53 -14.71
CA VAL A 394 -2.04 17.56 -15.49
C VAL A 394 -2.85 17.14 -16.71
N LEU A 395 -2.32 17.42 -17.90
CA LEU A 395 -2.91 17.00 -19.16
C LEU A 395 -2.09 15.85 -19.73
N GLY A 396 -2.72 14.68 -19.85
CA GLY A 396 -2.17 13.51 -20.53
C GLY A 396 -1.99 13.74 -22.04
N SER A 397 -1.30 12.81 -22.69
CA SER A 397 -0.94 12.94 -24.11
C SER A 397 -2.17 13.04 -24.99
N GLU A 398 -2.06 13.78 -26.09
CA GLU A 398 -3.11 13.97 -27.11
C GLU A 398 -4.41 14.66 -26.63
N VAL A 399 -4.40 15.29 -25.45
CA VAL A 399 -5.55 16.06 -24.96
C VAL A 399 -5.69 17.38 -25.75
N VAL A 400 -6.93 17.71 -26.12
CA VAL A 400 -7.27 18.96 -26.80
C VAL A 400 -8.21 19.78 -25.93
N ILE A 401 -7.86 21.03 -25.65
CA ILE A 401 -8.73 21.96 -24.89
C ILE A 401 -9.35 22.97 -25.85
N GLY A 402 -10.68 23.13 -25.76
CA GLY A 402 -11.47 24.06 -26.54
C GLY A 402 -11.19 25.55 -26.24
N GLU A 403 -11.72 26.43 -27.08
CA GLU A 403 -11.53 27.89 -26.96
C GLU A 403 -12.30 28.45 -25.74
N GLY A 404 -11.68 29.36 -24.99
CA GLY A 404 -12.34 30.07 -23.87
C GLY A 404 -12.56 29.27 -22.59
N VAL A 405 -11.90 28.12 -22.45
CA VAL A 405 -12.05 27.21 -21.30
C VAL A 405 -11.12 27.63 -20.15
N THR A 406 -11.64 27.61 -18.92
CA THR A 406 -10.85 27.73 -17.69
C THR A 406 -10.89 26.41 -16.94
N LEU A 407 -9.73 25.79 -16.73
CA LEU A 407 -9.65 24.56 -15.94
C LEU A 407 -9.53 24.87 -14.44
N PRO A 408 -10.30 24.17 -13.59
CA PRO A 408 -10.14 24.27 -12.14
C PRO A 408 -8.80 23.67 -11.68
N PRO A 409 -8.31 24.00 -10.48
CA PRO A 409 -7.01 23.53 -10.03
C PRO A 409 -7.06 22.02 -9.79
N CYS A 410 -5.91 21.35 -9.92
CA CYS A 410 -5.77 19.91 -9.67
C CYS A 410 -6.54 18.99 -10.65
N THR A 411 -6.92 19.50 -11.82
CA THR A 411 -7.63 18.67 -12.81
C THR A 411 -6.64 17.75 -13.55
N LYS A 412 -6.85 16.44 -13.47
CA LYS A 412 -6.12 15.43 -14.25
C LYS A 412 -6.97 15.00 -15.46
N LEU A 413 -6.49 15.24 -16.69
CA LEU A 413 -7.17 14.87 -17.94
C LEU A 413 -6.40 13.80 -18.72
N GLN A 414 -7.10 12.87 -19.36
CA GLN A 414 -6.54 11.83 -20.22
C GLN A 414 -7.27 11.71 -21.56
N SER A 415 -6.57 11.29 -22.62
CA SER A 415 -7.15 11.13 -23.96
C SER A 415 -7.95 9.83 -24.11
N GLN A 416 -7.54 8.74 -23.46
CA GLN A 416 -8.20 7.44 -23.51
C GLN A 416 -8.71 7.04 -22.12
N VAL A 417 -9.86 6.37 -22.07
CA VAL A 417 -10.35 5.73 -20.84
C VAL A 417 -9.75 4.33 -20.79
N TYR A 418 -8.85 4.11 -19.83
CA TYR A 418 -8.48 2.75 -19.44
C TYR A 418 -9.53 2.29 -18.43
N THR A 419 -10.34 1.28 -18.77
CA THR A 419 -11.18 0.55 -17.79
C THR A 419 -10.37 -0.61 -17.25
N GLU A 420 -10.35 -0.78 -15.93
CA GLU A 420 -9.54 -1.76 -15.19
C GLU A 420 -10.03 -3.23 -15.33
N ASP A 421 -10.55 -3.63 -16.49
CA ASP A 421 -11.09 -4.98 -16.74
C ASP A 421 -10.11 -5.94 -17.43
N ASP A 422 -8.80 -5.67 -17.39
CA ASP A 422 -7.80 -6.70 -17.73
C ASP A 422 -7.54 -7.61 -16.51
N SER A 423 -8.62 -8.27 -16.10
CA SER A 423 -8.56 -9.45 -15.25
C SER A 423 -7.72 -10.51 -15.97
N PHE A 424 -6.66 -10.93 -15.29
CA PHE A 424 -5.80 -12.03 -15.68
C PHE A 424 -6.61 -13.29 -16.06
N GLY A 425 -6.57 -13.67 -17.34
CA GLY A 425 -6.87 -15.03 -17.79
C GLY A 425 -7.96 -15.16 -18.85
N GLU A 426 -7.56 -15.10 -20.12
CA GLU A 426 -7.72 -16.15 -21.14
C GLU A 426 -7.45 -15.53 -22.52
N GLU A 427 -6.44 -16.05 -23.21
CA GLU A 427 -6.24 -15.83 -24.64
C GLU A 427 -7.40 -16.50 -25.40
N ASP A 428 -8.22 -15.73 -26.11
CA ASP A 428 -8.85 -16.22 -27.34
C ASP A 428 -9.29 -15.09 -28.29
N PHE A 429 -9.32 -15.47 -29.56
CA PHE A 429 -9.32 -14.69 -30.80
C PHE A 429 -10.52 -13.74 -31.03
N GLU A 430 -10.22 -12.66 -31.77
CA GLU A 430 -11.05 -11.91 -32.73
C GLU A 430 -12.57 -11.79 -32.48
N GLU A 431 -13.03 -10.61 -32.06
CA GLU A 431 -14.29 -10.06 -32.55
C GLU A 431 -14.30 -8.51 -32.54
N GLU A 432 -14.44 -7.93 -33.74
CA GLU A 432 -14.83 -6.54 -33.92
C GLU A 432 -16.14 -6.26 -33.17
N THR A 433 -16.07 -5.61 -32.00
CA THR A 433 -17.27 -5.16 -31.29
C THR A 433 -17.14 -3.71 -30.86
N LYS A 434 -17.73 -2.87 -31.72
CA LYS A 434 -18.49 -1.64 -31.43
C LYS A 434 -18.13 -0.93 -30.11
N ALA A 435 -17.52 0.24 -30.29
CA ALA A 435 -17.54 1.35 -29.36
C ALA A 435 -18.85 1.41 -28.56
N ASN A 436 -18.78 1.09 -27.27
CA ASN A 436 -19.80 1.46 -26.31
C ASN A 436 -19.68 2.97 -26.07
N ASP A 437 -20.39 3.72 -26.92
CA ASP A 437 -20.89 5.06 -26.62
C ASP A 437 -21.66 5.02 -25.29
N ASN A 438 -21.03 5.38 -24.16
CA ASN A 438 -21.64 6.00 -22.98
C ASN A 438 -20.67 6.15 -21.78
N LYS A 439 -19.54 6.86 -21.96
CA LYS A 439 -18.91 7.62 -20.85
C LYS A 439 -18.69 9.05 -21.34
N VAL A 440 -19.42 9.97 -20.73
CA VAL A 440 -19.62 11.35 -21.20
C VAL A 440 -18.29 12.09 -21.18
N CYS A 441 -17.79 12.48 -22.35
CA CYS A 441 -16.82 13.58 -22.43
C CYS A 441 -17.52 14.81 -21.85
N ASP A 442 -17.05 15.33 -20.73
CA ASP A 442 -17.61 16.54 -20.13
C ASP A 442 -17.31 17.72 -21.04
N LYS A 443 -18.15 17.91 -22.06
CA LYS A 443 -18.09 19.04 -23.02
C LYS A 443 -18.12 20.40 -22.31
N LYS A 444 -18.57 20.43 -21.04
CA LYS A 444 -18.52 21.62 -20.18
C LYS A 444 -17.11 21.93 -19.65
N LEU A 445 -16.29 20.91 -19.40
CA LEU A 445 -14.95 21.07 -18.84
C LEU A 445 -13.90 21.29 -19.94
N VAL A 446 -14.01 20.59 -21.07
CA VAL A 446 -13.03 20.68 -22.18
C VAL A 446 -13.47 21.60 -23.34
N GLY A 447 -14.72 22.05 -23.37
CA GLY A 447 -15.27 22.92 -24.42
C GLY A 447 -15.73 22.19 -25.69
N GLU A 448 -16.44 22.89 -26.59
CA GLU A 448 -17.13 22.29 -27.76
C GLU A 448 -16.21 21.56 -28.77
N LYS A 449 -14.92 21.92 -28.80
CA LYS A 449 -13.88 21.30 -29.64
C LYS A 449 -12.85 20.50 -28.83
N GLY A 450 -13.08 20.32 -27.54
CA GLY A 450 -12.14 19.65 -26.65
C GLY A 450 -12.31 18.13 -26.67
N HIS A 451 -11.19 17.43 -26.55
CA HIS A 451 -11.11 15.98 -26.40
C HIS A 451 -10.28 15.68 -25.14
N GLY A 452 -10.92 15.11 -24.13
CA GLY A 452 -10.29 14.72 -22.87
C GLY A 452 -11.34 14.17 -21.90
N TYR A 453 -10.97 13.13 -21.18
CA TYR A 453 -11.73 12.49 -20.13
C TYR A 453 -11.11 12.85 -18.78
N LEU A 454 -11.94 13.08 -17.76
CA LEU A 454 -11.46 13.24 -16.39
C LEU A 454 -10.88 11.90 -15.93
N CYS A 455 -9.64 11.92 -15.44
CA CYS A 455 -9.06 10.75 -14.79
C CYS A 455 -9.57 10.72 -13.35
N GLN A 456 -10.57 9.88 -13.08
CA GLN A 456 -10.91 9.47 -11.71
C GLN A 456 -10.03 8.27 -11.40
N SER A 457 -9.10 8.41 -10.46
CA SER A 457 -8.45 7.24 -9.85
C SER A 457 -9.45 6.61 -8.88
N GLU A 458 -9.74 5.31 -9.03
CA GLU A 458 -10.66 4.55 -8.15
C GLU A 458 -10.16 4.44 -6.70
N SER A 459 -9.00 5.01 -6.37
CA SER A 459 -8.55 5.24 -4.99
C SER A 459 -9.49 6.16 -4.19
N ASP A 460 -10.41 6.87 -4.86
CA ASP A 460 -11.39 7.74 -4.21
C ASP A 460 -12.72 7.05 -3.85
N SER A 461 -13.00 5.82 -4.30
CA SER A 461 -14.35 5.22 -4.13
C SER A 461 -14.45 3.83 -3.48
N ASP A 462 -13.39 3.02 -3.45
CA ASP A 462 -13.49 1.64 -2.92
C ASP A 462 -12.43 1.26 -1.88
N MET A 463 -11.90 2.23 -1.12
CA MET A 463 -11.17 1.94 0.11
C MET A 463 -12.15 2.04 1.28
N GLU A 464 -12.67 0.89 1.72
CA GLU A 464 -13.07 0.72 3.11
C GLU A 464 -11.93 1.23 4.00
N GLU A 465 -12.29 1.84 5.13
CA GLU A 465 -11.46 2.64 6.05
C GLU A 465 -10.13 2.00 6.49
N ASP A 466 -9.15 1.91 5.58
CA ASP A 466 -7.81 1.44 5.91
C ASP A 466 -6.75 2.28 5.18
N ASP A 467 -5.90 2.91 5.99
CA ASP A 467 -4.73 3.72 5.64
C ASP A 467 -4.91 4.81 4.56
N GLY A 468 -5.54 5.92 4.95
CA GLY A 468 -5.68 7.11 4.10
C GLY A 468 -4.35 7.65 3.57
N ILE A 469 -4.05 7.33 2.31
CA ILE A 469 -2.96 7.85 1.49
C ILE A 469 -3.16 9.36 1.33
N VAL A 470 -2.25 10.18 1.87
CA VAL A 470 -2.20 11.62 1.56
C VAL A 470 -1.62 11.73 0.16
N GLU A 471 -2.35 12.21 -0.83
CA GLU A 471 -1.73 12.68 -2.07
C GLU A 471 -1.27 14.14 -1.87
N ASP A 472 0.03 14.41 -1.94
CA ASP A 472 0.52 15.79 -2.00
C ASP A 472 0.01 16.45 -3.29
N ILE A 473 -1.00 17.31 -3.15
CA ILE A 473 -1.64 18.01 -4.26
C ILE A 473 -0.68 19.09 -4.80
N TRP A 474 -0.11 18.85 -5.98
CA TRP A 474 0.79 19.79 -6.64
C TRP A 474 0.10 21.14 -6.90
N GLY A 475 0.76 22.25 -6.56
CA GLY A 475 0.25 23.61 -6.80
C GLY A 475 -0.70 24.16 -5.72
N LYS A 476 -1.07 23.38 -4.69
CA LYS A 476 -1.69 23.92 -3.46
C LYS A 476 -0.65 23.95 -2.35
N THR A 477 -0.43 25.13 -1.79
CA THR A 477 0.18 25.23 -0.46
C THR A 477 -0.98 25.08 0.51
N GLU A 478 -1.19 23.88 1.06
CA GLU A 478 -1.98 23.79 2.27
C GLU A 478 -1.19 24.51 3.36
N GLU A 479 -1.58 25.76 3.63
CA GLU A 479 -1.28 26.37 4.91
C GLU A 479 -1.88 25.45 5.96
N PHE A 480 -1.01 24.97 6.85
CA PHE A 480 -1.40 24.24 8.04
C PHE A 480 -2.27 25.18 8.89
N GLU A 481 -3.58 25.18 8.66
CA GLU A 481 -4.51 25.55 9.71
C GLU A 481 -4.45 24.38 10.70
N PRO A 482 -3.99 24.61 11.95
CA PRO A 482 -4.17 23.61 12.98
C PRO A 482 -5.69 23.52 13.18
N GLU A 483 -6.31 22.53 12.55
CA GLU A 483 -7.59 22.06 13.05
C GLU A 483 -7.29 21.53 14.45
N ASP A 484 -7.84 22.26 15.42
CA ASP A 484 -7.91 21.89 16.82
C ASP A 484 -8.74 20.60 16.92
N ASP A 485 -8.12 19.47 16.58
CA ASP A 485 -8.66 18.17 16.90
C ASP A 485 -8.40 17.93 18.39
N ASP A 486 -9.47 18.20 19.14
CA ASP A 486 -9.73 17.75 20.51
C ASP A 486 -9.92 16.21 20.51
N ASP A 487 -8.92 15.49 20.00
CA ASP A 487 -8.84 14.04 20.13
C ASP A 487 -7.96 13.73 21.34
N SER A 488 -8.65 13.71 22.47
CA SER A 488 -8.29 12.95 23.65
C SER A 488 -8.16 11.46 23.30
N ILE A 489 -7.09 11.08 22.60
CA ILE A 489 -6.60 9.71 22.60
C ILE A 489 -5.96 9.47 23.97
N SER A 490 -6.83 8.99 24.85
CA SER A 490 -6.52 8.01 25.87
C SER A 490 -5.60 6.92 25.30
N SER A 491 -4.28 7.13 25.40
CA SER A 491 -3.32 6.05 25.42
C SER A 491 -3.29 5.47 26.84
N SER A 492 -4.29 4.66 27.19
CA SER A 492 -4.20 3.74 28.31
C SER A 492 -3.48 2.47 27.83
N SER A 493 -2.17 2.60 27.64
CA SER A 493 -1.24 1.53 28.04
C SER A 493 -0.66 1.90 29.40
N GLU A 494 -1.56 2.19 30.34
CA GLU A 494 -1.27 2.06 31.76
C GLU A 494 -1.76 0.68 32.18
N ILE A 495 -0.84 -0.10 32.75
CA ILE A 495 -1.11 -1.25 33.59
C ILE A 495 -2.30 -0.90 34.49
N PRO A 496 -3.42 -1.66 34.51
CA PRO A 496 -4.54 -1.29 35.35
C PRO A 496 -4.17 -1.48 36.81
N SER A 497 -3.93 -0.38 37.51
CA SER A 497 -4.03 -0.34 38.96
C SER A 497 -5.50 -0.27 39.36
N LEU A 498 -6.09 -1.44 39.56
CA LEU A 498 -7.06 -1.86 40.60
C LEU A 498 -8.15 -0.96 41.22
N ASP A 499 -8.41 0.31 40.83
CA ASP A 499 -9.32 1.15 41.65
C ASP A 499 -10.37 2.07 40.96
N ASP A 500 -10.58 2.09 39.63
CA ASP A 500 -11.44 3.13 39.01
C ASP A 500 -12.57 2.70 38.03
N VAL A 501 -13.10 1.48 38.12
CA VAL A 501 -14.37 1.10 37.45
C VAL A 501 -15.50 0.91 38.47
N ALA A 502 -16.00 2.02 38.98
CA ALA A 502 -17.25 2.06 39.74
C ALA A 502 -18.05 3.32 39.39
N ALA A 503 -18.61 3.38 38.18
CA ALA A 503 -19.88 4.04 37.88
C ALA A 503 -20.16 4.05 36.37
N GLU A 504 -21.18 3.28 35.97
CA GLU A 504 -22.21 3.57 34.97
C GLU A 504 -22.57 2.32 34.15
N GLU A 505 -23.32 1.40 34.77
CA GLU A 505 -24.25 0.53 34.05
C GLU A 505 -25.64 0.68 34.66
N SER A 506 -26.58 1.09 33.81
CA SER A 506 -28.01 1.15 34.09
C SER A 506 -28.70 -0.01 33.38
N ASP A 507 -29.20 -0.93 34.20
CA ASP A 507 -30.26 -1.91 33.97
C ASP A 507 -30.01 -3.06 32.97
N GLY A 508 -29.47 -4.15 33.53
CA GLY A 508 -29.52 -5.49 32.94
C GLY A 508 -28.68 -6.53 33.69
N GLU A 509 -28.92 -6.72 35.00
CA GLU A 509 -28.23 -7.67 35.89
C GLU A 509 -27.92 -9.03 35.23
N ILE A 510 -26.64 -9.29 34.95
CA ILE A 510 -26.08 -10.62 34.71
C ILE A 510 -25.01 -10.88 35.77
N ASP A 511 -25.45 -11.10 37.01
CA ASP A 511 -24.59 -11.62 38.07
C ASP A 511 -24.52 -13.15 37.96
N LYS A 512 -23.34 -13.67 37.57
CA LYS A 512 -22.67 -14.93 38.04
C LYS A 512 -21.54 -15.45 37.14
N TYR A 513 -20.72 -14.57 36.56
CA TYR A 513 -19.36 -14.91 36.13
C TYR A 513 -18.39 -13.79 36.55
N GLU A 514 -18.44 -13.39 37.82
CA GLU A 514 -17.35 -12.64 38.44
C GLU A 514 -16.20 -13.64 38.65
N ASP A 515 -15.24 -13.69 37.71
CA ASP A 515 -13.79 -13.76 38.00
C ASP A 515 -12.87 -14.09 36.80
N ASP A 516 -13.36 -14.47 35.60
CA ASP A 516 -12.46 -14.83 34.48
C ASP A 516 -12.72 -14.00 33.21
N GLU A 517 -11.98 -12.90 33.01
CA GLU A 517 -11.97 -12.11 31.75
C GLU A 517 -11.82 -13.00 30.52
N ASP A 518 -11.00 -14.05 30.62
CA ASP A 518 -10.75 -15.07 29.60
C ASP A 518 -12.03 -15.79 29.14
N THR A 519 -12.98 -16.05 30.05
CA THR A 519 -14.24 -16.73 29.70
C THR A 519 -15.18 -15.83 28.90
N MET A 520 -15.14 -14.51 29.16
CA MET A 520 -15.93 -13.52 28.44
C MET A 520 -15.38 -13.31 27.03
N PHE A 521 -14.06 -13.18 26.87
CA PHE A 521 -13.42 -13.09 25.55
C PHE A 521 -13.64 -14.37 24.73
N PHE A 522 -13.49 -15.54 25.35
CA PHE A 522 -13.79 -16.81 24.70
C PHE A 522 -15.27 -16.92 24.26
N TYR A 523 -16.22 -16.50 25.11
CA TYR A 523 -17.64 -16.49 24.74
C TYR A 523 -17.90 -15.61 23.51
N LYS A 524 -17.30 -14.42 23.45
CA LYS A 524 -17.44 -13.49 22.32
C LYS A 524 -16.89 -14.11 21.03
N GLU A 525 -15.70 -14.70 21.06
CA GLU A 525 -15.08 -15.32 19.88
C GLU A 525 -15.87 -16.55 19.39
N VAL A 526 -16.38 -17.38 20.32
CA VAL A 526 -17.27 -18.50 19.98
C VAL A 526 -18.56 -18.01 19.34
N PHE A 527 -19.15 -16.93 19.84
CA PHE A 527 -20.36 -16.35 19.29
C PHE A 527 -20.15 -15.83 17.86
N GLU A 528 -19.08 -15.05 17.62
CA GLU A 528 -18.71 -14.55 16.30
C GLU A 528 -18.41 -15.70 15.32
N SER A 529 -17.71 -16.75 15.77
CA SER A 529 -17.42 -17.93 14.96
C SER A 529 -18.68 -18.68 14.54
N LEU A 530 -19.68 -18.77 15.43
CA LEU A 530 -20.97 -19.38 15.10
C LEU A 530 -21.78 -18.52 14.13
N GLN A 531 -21.78 -17.19 14.29
CA GLN A 531 -22.44 -16.27 13.38
C GLN A 531 -21.85 -16.36 11.96
N ARG A 532 -20.52 -16.25 11.84
CA ARG A 532 -19.79 -16.45 10.57
C ARG A 532 -20.07 -17.82 9.97
N GLY A 533 -20.16 -18.85 10.82
CA GLY A 533 -20.52 -20.20 10.42
C GLY A 533 -21.86 -20.29 9.67
N ILE A 534 -22.86 -19.48 10.06
CA ILE A 534 -24.16 -19.40 9.39
C ILE A 534 -24.07 -18.58 8.09
N GLU A 535 -23.41 -17.43 8.14
CA GLU A 535 -23.31 -16.49 6.99
C GLU A 535 -22.53 -17.09 5.82
N GLU A 536 -21.37 -17.71 6.11
CA GLU A 536 -20.48 -18.31 5.11
C GLU A 536 -20.75 -19.81 4.87
N ASN A 537 -21.69 -20.41 5.60
CA ASN A 537 -22.05 -21.83 5.52
C ASN A 537 -20.84 -22.77 5.73
N ILE A 538 -20.05 -22.50 6.77
CA ILE A 538 -18.81 -23.22 7.12
C ILE A 538 -19.13 -24.65 7.58
N LYS A 539 -18.31 -25.63 7.15
CA LYS A 539 -18.45 -27.01 7.63
C LYS A 539 -18.24 -27.09 9.15
N SER A 540 -19.10 -27.83 9.84
CA SER A 540 -19.05 -27.97 11.31
C SER A 540 -17.72 -28.53 11.84
N GLU A 541 -16.97 -29.29 11.03
CA GLU A 541 -15.62 -29.77 11.40
C GLU A 541 -14.61 -28.63 11.56
N ASN A 542 -14.68 -27.60 10.70
CA ASN A 542 -13.79 -26.44 10.80
C ASN A 542 -14.15 -25.59 12.03
N LEU A 543 -15.45 -25.41 12.31
CA LEU A 543 -15.91 -24.71 13.51
C LEU A 543 -15.47 -25.41 14.81
N ILE A 544 -15.44 -26.75 14.82
CA ILE A 544 -14.89 -27.51 15.95
C ILE A 544 -13.39 -27.20 16.13
N LEU A 545 -12.63 -27.07 15.04
CA LEU A 545 -11.20 -26.74 15.10
C LEU A 545 -11.00 -25.32 15.63
N GLU A 546 -11.78 -24.34 15.15
CA GLU A 546 -11.75 -22.96 15.62
C GLU A 546 -12.02 -22.88 17.13
N ILE A 547 -13.15 -23.44 17.59
CA ILE A 547 -13.53 -23.42 19.02
C ILE A 547 -12.49 -24.15 19.88
N ASN A 548 -11.90 -25.26 19.39
CA ASN A 548 -10.83 -25.94 20.12
C ASN A 548 -9.54 -25.11 20.16
N SER A 549 -9.19 -24.38 19.09
CA SER A 549 -8.04 -23.47 19.11
C SER A 549 -8.26 -22.31 20.08
N SER A 550 -9.45 -21.70 20.09
CA SER A 550 -9.82 -20.64 21.04
C SER A 550 -9.83 -21.17 22.48
N LYS A 551 -10.32 -22.39 22.71
CA LYS A 551 -10.24 -23.04 24.03
C LYS A 551 -8.79 -23.13 24.52
N HIS A 552 -7.85 -23.48 23.64
CA HIS A 552 -6.44 -23.54 23.98
C HIS A 552 -5.82 -22.16 24.18
N ALA A 553 -6.31 -21.13 23.47
CA ALA A 553 -5.86 -19.74 23.63
C ALA A 553 -6.25 -19.16 24.99
N TYR A 554 -7.52 -19.31 25.41
CA TYR A 554 -8.04 -18.77 26.68
C TYR A 554 -7.99 -19.78 27.85
N ASN A 555 -7.34 -20.94 27.67
CA ASN A 555 -7.18 -21.97 28.69
C ASN A 555 -8.49 -22.43 29.39
N VAL A 556 -9.59 -22.45 28.64
CA VAL A 556 -10.93 -22.78 29.17
C VAL A 556 -11.10 -24.29 29.35
N THR A 557 -11.75 -24.72 30.43
CA THR A 557 -11.98 -26.15 30.68
C THR A 557 -13.04 -26.71 29.73
N MET A 558 -13.00 -28.02 29.46
CA MET A 558 -14.02 -28.65 28.60
C MET A 558 -15.46 -28.49 29.11
N LYS A 559 -15.64 -28.28 30.41
CA LYS A 559 -16.96 -28.07 31.03
C LYS A 559 -17.50 -26.68 30.70
N GLU A 560 -16.67 -25.65 30.89
CA GLU A 560 -17.02 -24.28 30.50
C GLU A 560 -17.25 -24.17 28.99
N VAL A 561 -16.45 -24.83 28.15
CA VAL A 561 -16.68 -24.83 26.70
C VAL A 561 -18.07 -25.37 26.34
N THR A 562 -18.49 -26.48 26.95
CA THR A 562 -19.83 -27.02 26.68
C THR A 562 -20.93 -26.05 27.08
N THR A 563 -20.79 -25.39 28.23
CA THR A 563 -21.76 -24.40 28.73
C THR A 563 -21.81 -23.16 27.83
N LEU A 564 -20.64 -22.63 27.44
CA LEU A 564 -20.53 -21.40 26.67
C LEU A 564 -20.96 -21.59 25.20
N VAL A 565 -20.62 -22.72 24.57
CA VAL A 565 -21.07 -23.04 23.21
C VAL A 565 -22.59 -23.21 23.16
N VAL A 566 -23.18 -23.91 24.13
CA VAL A 566 -24.64 -24.08 24.21
C VAL A 566 -25.32 -22.75 24.50
N SER A 567 -24.74 -21.93 25.39
CA SER A 567 -25.26 -20.59 25.69
C SER A 567 -25.21 -19.67 24.47
N ALA A 568 -24.10 -19.65 23.73
CA ALA A 568 -23.95 -18.87 22.51
C ALA A 568 -24.98 -19.30 21.46
N LEU A 569 -25.14 -20.61 21.24
CA LEU A 569 -26.12 -21.17 20.31
C LEU A 569 -27.56 -20.76 20.65
N LEU A 570 -27.91 -20.71 21.93
CA LEU A 570 -29.24 -20.26 22.38
C LEU A 570 -29.43 -18.74 22.20
N ARG A 571 -28.36 -17.95 22.26
CA ARG A 571 -28.42 -16.49 22.08
C ARG A 571 -28.43 -16.05 20.61
N LEU A 572 -27.82 -16.79 19.69
CA LEU A 572 -27.74 -16.42 18.26
C LEU A 572 -29.09 -15.94 17.67
N PRO A 573 -30.22 -16.65 17.82
CA PRO A 573 -31.48 -16.22 17.22
C PRO A 573 -32.11 -14.99 17.91
N VAL A 574 -31.66 -14.67 19.13
CA VAL A 574 -32.15 -13.53 19.92
C VAL A 574 -31.51 -12.22 19.47
N GLU A 575 -30.22 -12.29 19.12
CA GLU A 575 -29.43 -11.12 18.74
C GLU A 575 -29.77 -10.60 17.33
N ASP A 576 -30.05 -11.52 16.39
CA ASP A 576 -30.47 -11.20 15.02
C ASP A 576 -31.78 -10.40 14.93
N GLN A 577 -32.63 -10.47 15.96
CA GLN A 577 -33.98 -9.89 15.96
C GLN A 577 -34.29 -9.11 17.24
N LYS A 578 -33.37 -8.21 17.66
CA LYS A 578 -33.52 -7.14 18.69
C LYS A 578 -34.84 -7.22 19.50
N ASP A 579 -34.80 -7.92 20.63
CA ASP A 579 -35.74 -7.97 21.78
C ASP A 579 -37.27 -8.15 21.56
N SER A 580 -37.80 -8.21 20.34
CA SER A 580 -39.25 -8.40 20.09
C SER A 580 -39.58 -9.68 19.32
N ILE A 581 -39.06 -10.82 19.77
CA ILE A 581 -39.24 -12.11 19.09
C ILE A 581 -40.47 -12.84 19.63
N THR A 582 -41.37 -13.27 18.74
CA THR A 582 -42.46 -14.18 19.08
C THR A 582 -41.93 -15.61 19.25
N SER A 583 -42.41 -16.39 20.21
CA SER A 583 -41.93 -17.77 20.48
C SER A 583 -41.94 -18.71 19.26
N GLN A 584 -42.75 -18.44 18.23
CA GLN A 584 -42.77 -19.21 16.97
C GLN A 584 -41.65 -18.84 16.00
N GLN A 585 -41.24 -17.56 15.93
CA GLN A 585 -40.14 -17.10 15.09
C GLN A 585 -38.80 -17.61 15.61
N TYR A 586 -38.60 -17.53 16.93
CA TYR A 586 -37.45 -18.13 17.61
C TYR A 586 -37.31 -19.63 17.29
N LEU A 587 -38.41 -20.39 17.35
CA LEU A 587 -38.38 -21.83 17.06
C LEU A 587 -38.01 -22.16 15.61
N ASN A 588 -38.40 -21.33 14.64
CA ASN A 588 -38.08 -21.57 13.24
C ASN A 588 -36.60 -21.26 12.93
N ALA A 589 -36.08 -20.16 13.48
CA ALA A 589 -34.66 -19.83 13.40
C ALA A 589 -33.81 -20.89 14.11
N MET A 590 -34.18 -21.25 15.35
CA MET A 590 -33.47 -22.25 16.13
C MET A 590 -33.47 -23.64 15.48
N LYS A 591 -34.57 -24.08 14.85
CA LYS A 591 -34.59 -25.36 14.10
C LYS A 591 -33.59 -25.38 12.94
N THR A 592 -33.44 -24.26 12.25
CA THR A 592 -32.49 -24.14 11.14
C THR A 592 -31.06 -24.21 11.67
N ASN A 593 -30.76 -23.47 12.72
CA ASN A 593 -29.45 -23.47 13.38
C ASN A 593 -29.12 -24.83 14.00
N LEU A 594 -30.08 -25.49 14.63
CA LEU A 594 -29.87 -26.81 15.25
C LEU A 594 -29.62 -27.93 14.22
N ASN A 595 -30.24 -27.87 13.04
CA ASN A 595 -29.93 -28.80 11.97
C ASN A 595 -28.51 -28.60 11.43
N PHE A 596 -28.08 -27.34 11.33
CA PHE A 596 -26.75 -26.98 10.86
C PHE A 596 -25.65 -27.34 11.87
N PHE A 597 -25.85 -27.01 13.16
CA PHE A 597 -24.90 -27.27 14.24
C PHE A 597 -25.04 -28.66 14.89
N LYS A 598 -25.85 -29.56 14.34
CA LYS A 598 -25.97 -30.94 14.84
C LYS A 598 -24.61 -31.64 15.04
N PRO A 599 -23.66 -31.60 14.07
CA PRO A 599 -22.37 -32.27 14.23
C PRO A 599 -21.52 -31.63 15.33
N LEU A 600 -21.65 -30.31 15.50
CA LEU A 600 -20.94 -29.53 16.50
C LEU A 600 -21.37 -29.93 17.91
N ILE A 601 -22.68 -29.93 18.18
CA ILE A 601 -23.24 -30.24 19.50
C ILE A 601 -22.95 -31.70 19.87
N SER A 602 -23.08 -32.64 18.91
CA SER A 602 -22.76 -34.05 19.13
C SER A 602 -21.29 -34.29 19.49
N ASN A 603 -20.38 -33.43 19.05
CA ASN A 603 -18.97 -33.56 19.40
C ASN A 603 -18.68 -33.18 20.87
N TYR A 604 -19.33 -32.11 21.36
CA TYR A 604 -19.12 -31.57 22.70
C TYR A 604 -20.00 -32.25 23.77
N VAL A 605 -21.22 -32.64 23.44
CA VAL A 605 -22.18 -33.26 24.37
C VAL A 605 -22.16 -34.79 24.21
N LYS A 606 -21.16 -35.44 24.81
CA LYS A 606 -21.02 -36.93 24.81
C LYS A 606 -21.16 -37.56 26.19
N SER A 607 -20.68 -36.87 27.22
CA SER A 607 -20.66 -37.37 28.60
C SER A 607 -21.95 -37.01 29.34
N VAL A 608 -22.30 -37.83 30.33
CA VAL A 608 -23.44 -37.56 31.23
C VAL A 608 -23.27 -36.22 31.96
N GLU A 609 -22.03 -35.84 32.31
CA GLU A 609 -21.72 -34.52 32.89
C GLU A 609 -22.03 -33.38 31.90
N SER A 610 -21.55 -33.48 30.65
CA SER A 610 -21.81 -32.48 29.60
C SER A 610 -23.29 -32.33 29.25
N GLN A 611 -24.08 -33.42 29.37
CA GLN A 611 -25.54 -33.37 29.21
C GLN A 611 -26.20 -32.57 30.34
N ASN A 612 -25.72 -32.70 31.58
CA ASN A 612 -26.18 -31.89 32.70
C ASN A 612 -25.80 -30.41 32.54
N ASP A 613 -24.59 -30.13 32.06
CA ASP A 613 -24.10 -28.76 31.82
C ASP A 613 -24.91 -28.05 30.72
N CYS A 614 -25.29 -28.77 29.66
CA CYS A 614 -26.20 -28.30 28.62
C CYS A 614 -27.59 -27.94 29.19
N LEU A 615 -28.13 -28.79 30.06
CA LEU A 615 -29.40 -28.53 30.73
C LEU A 615 -29.30 -27.34 31.71
N ALA A 616 -28.18 -27.17 32.41
CA ALA A 616 -27.93 -26.00 33.25
C ALA A 616 -27.89 -24.69 32.44
N SER A 617 -27.25 -24.70 31.27
CA SER A 617 -27.22 -23.56 30.35
C SER A 617 -28.62 -23.19 29.85
N LEU A 618 -29.46 -24.19 29.58
CA LEU A 618 -30.84 -23.99 29.16
C LEU A 618 -31.68 -23.35 30.28
N VAL A 619 -31.45 -23.74 31.54
CA VAL A 619 -32.08 -23.09 32.71
C VAL A 619 -31.69 -21.63 32.79
N GLU A 620 -30.38 -21.33 32.74
CA GLU A 620 -29.86 -19.96 32.81
C GLU A 620 -30.46 -19.07 31.70
N PHE A 621 -30.59 -19.60 30.49
CA PHE A 621 -31.22 -18.90 29.37
C PHE A 621 -32.71 -18.60 29.63
N THR A 622 -33.46 -19.57 30.16
CA THR A 622 -34.90 -19.40 30.45
C THR A 622 -35.18 -18.51 31.67
N GLU A 623 -34.24 -18.41 32.61
CA GLU A 623 -34.30 -17.46 33.71
C GLU A 623 -34.19 -16.02 33.18
N LYS A 624 -33.27 -15.78 32.23
CA LYS A 624 -33.09 -14.50 31.53
C LYS A 624 -34.28 -14.15 30.63
N TYR A 625 -34.76 -15.10 29.82
CA TYR A 625 -35.85 -14.88 28.86
C TYR A 625 -37.12 -15.68 29.19
N LYS A 626 -37.84 -15.25 30.23
CA LYS A 626 -39.06 -15.92 30.72
C LYS A 626 -40.13 -16.15 29.65
N HIS A 627 -40.23 -15.26 28.66
CA HIS A 627 -41.20 -15.35 27.56
C HIS A 627 -40.88 -16.46 26.53
N LEU A 628 -39.65 -16.99 26.53
CA LEU A 628 -39.18 -18.07 25.63
C LEU A 628 -39.22 -19.46 26.27
N ALA A 629 -39.67 -19.61 27.52
CA ALA A 629 -39.72 -20.89 28.22
C ALA A 629 -40.48 -22.01 27.44
N PRO A 630 -41.64 -21.77 26.79
CA PRO A 630 -42.30 -22.78 25.97
C PRO A 630 -41.51 -23.20 24.72
N ALA A 631 -40.65 -22.32 24.22
CA ALA A 631 -39.78 -22.62 23.09
C ALA A 631 -38.55 -23.44 23.53
N ALA A 632 -37.97 -23.13 24.70
CA ALA A 632 -36.87 -23.89 25.28
C ALA A 632 -37.23 -25.37 25.54
N VAL A 633 -38.44 -25.66 26.00
CA VAL A 633 -38.92 -27.06 26.16
C VAL A 633 -39.02 -27.80 24.82
N LYS A 634 -39.37 -27.11 23.73
CA LYS A 634 -39.38 -27.70 22.38
C LYS A 634 -37.96 -27.89 21.83
N VAL A 635 -37.01 -27.03 22.19
CA VAL A 635 -35.58 -27.24 21.88
C VAL A 635 -35.05 -28.47 22.62
N MET A 636 -35.43 -28.64 23.89
CA MET A 636 -35.10 -29.83 24.67
C MET A 636 -35.69 -31.11 24.05
N HIS A 637 -36.94 -31.07 23.59
CA HIS A 637 -37.55 -32.17 22.81
C HIS A 637 -36.76 -32.47 21.53
N PHE A 638 -36.33 -31.44 20.79
CA PHE A 638 -35.51 -31.63 19.60
C PHE A 638 -34.14 -32.26 19.92
N TRP A 639 -33.50 -31.89 21.03
CA TRP A 639 -32.25 -32.51 21.46
C TRP A 639 -32.43 -33.98 21.90
N TYR A 640 -33.59 -34.34 22.45
CA TYR A 640 -33.96 -35.73 22.70
C TYR A 640 -34.16 -36.50 21.39
N ASP A 641 -34.94 -35.98 20.44
CA ASP A 641 -35.18 -36.61 19.13
C ASP A 641 -33.89 -36.84 18.31
N GLN A 642 -32.84 -36.07 18.59
CA GLN A 642 -31.54 -36.16 17.92
C GLN A 642 -30.48 -36.96 18.71
N ASP A 643 -30.88 -37.69 19.76
CA ASP A 643 -30.02 -38.51 20.63
C ASP A 643 -28.89 -37.72 21.34
N ILE A 644 -29.04 -36.40 21.52
CA ILE A 644 -28.04 -35.56 22.21
C ILE A 644 -28.21 -35.67 23.74
N LEU A 645 -29.46 -35.73 24.21
CA LEU A 645 -29.81 -35.86 25.63
C LEU A 645 -30.43 -37.23 25.90
N SER A 646 -29.99 -37.89 26.96
CA SER A 646 -30.55 -39.17 27.38
C SER A 646 -31.72 -38.98 28.35
N GLU A 647 -32.73 -39.84 28.22
CA GLU A 647 -33.90 -39.89 29.12
C GLU A 647 -33.57 -39.91 30.61
N PRO A 648 -32.65 -40.77 31.13
CA PRO A 648 -32.35 -40.80 32.55
C PRO A 648 -31.71 -39.50 33.06
N VAL A 649 -31.08 -38.71 32.19
CA VAL A 649 -30.49 -37.42 32.55
C VAL A 649 -31.56 -36.35 32.65
N ILE A 650 -32.52 -36.32 31.71
CA ILE A 650 -33.64 -35.37 31.73
C ILE A 650 -34.52 -35.58 32.98
N VAL A 651 -34.81 -36.83 33.34
CA VAL A 651 -35.63 -37.16 34.52
C VAL A 651 -34.90 -36.77 35.81
N LYS A 652 -33.60 -37.10 35.93
CA LYS A 652 -32.78 -36.72 37.10
C LYS A 652 -32.64 -35.20 37.23
N TRP A 653 -32.46 -34.51 36.11
CA TRP A 653 -32.42 -33.05 36.09
C TRP A 653 -33.75 -32.46 36.59
N TYR A 654 -34.89 -32.95 36.09
CA TYR A 654 -36.21 -32.48 36.53
C TYR A 654 -36.45 -32.63 38.03
N ASP A 655 -36.04 -33.76 38.60
CA ASP A 655 -36.17 -34.02 40.03
C ASP A 655 -35.25 -33.12 40.89
N SER A 656 -34.21 -32.54 40.28
CA SER A 656 -33.24 -31.64 40.94
C SER A 656 -33.60 -30.15 40.90
N LEU A 657 -34.65 -29.73 40.15
CA LEU A 657 -35.05 -28.31 40.02
C LEU A 657 -35.66 -27.73 41.32
N THR A 658 -35.15 -26.57 41.73
CA THR A 658 -35.62 -25.76 42.87
C THR A 658 -36.97 -25.06 42.60
N PRO A 659 -37.73 -24.67 43.63
CA PRO A 659 -39.04 -24.00 43.48
C PRO A 659 -38.99 -22.60 42.84
N GLU A 660 -37.81 -21.97 42.73
CA GLU A 660 -37.64 -20.67 42.06
C GLU A 660 -37.67 -20.78 40.52
N GLN A 661 -37.53 -21.98 39.97
CA GLN A 661 -37.50 -22.29 38.53
C GLN A 661 -38.87 -22.76 37.98
N GLU A 662 -39.97 -22.30 38.59
CA GLU A 662 -41.35 -22.67 38.23
C GLU A 662 -41.73 -22.36 36.77
N ALA A 663 -41.07 -21.38 36.15
CA ALA A 663 -41.34 -20.95 34.77
C ALA A 663 -41.06 -22.04 33.71
N ILE A 664 -40.07 -22.89 33.95
CA ILE A 664 -39.74 -24.05 33.08
C ILE A 664 -40.51 -25.29 33.52
N LYS A 665 -40.74 -25.43 34.82
CA LYS A 665 -41.35 -26.62 35.44
C LYS A 665 -42.78 -26.86 34.95
N MET A 666 -43.57 -25.79 34.79
CA MET A 666 -44.94 -25.88 34.27
C MET A 666 -44.99 -26.42 32.83
N PRO A 667 -44.31 -25.81 31.83
CA PRO A 667 -44.30 -26.33 30.45
C PRO A 667 -43.57 -27.67 30.28
N ALA A 668 -42.53 -27.95 31.06
CA ALA A 668 -41.77 -29.21 30.98
C ALA A 668 -42.52 -30.41 31.59
N SER A 669 -43.44 -30.19 32.53
CA SER A 669 -44.20 -31.26 33.20
C SER A 669 -44.97 -32.16 32.22
N ALA A 670 -45.54 -31.59 31.14
CA ALA A 670 -46.27 -32.35 30.12
C ALA A 670 -45.33 -33.22 29.28
N PHE A 671 -44.13 -32.75 28.97
CA PHE A 671 -43.12 -33.51 28.23
C PHE A 671 -42.54 -34.66 29.05
N ILE A 672 -42.30 -34.43 30.34
CA ILE A 672 -41.74 -35.44 31.24
C ILE A 672 -42.77 -36.50 31.61
N GLN A 673 -44.05 -36.12 31.70
CA GLN A 673 -45.13 -37.08 31.82
C GLN A 673 -45.19 -37.97 30.57
N TRP A 674 -45.05 -37.40 29.37
CA TRP A 674 -44.96 -38.18 28.13
C TRP A 674 -43.78 -39.15 28.12
N LEU A 675 -42.57 -38.71 28.47
CA LEU A 675 -41.37 -39.58 28.58
C LEU A 675 -41.63 -40.77 29.51
N LYS A 676 -42.10 -40.50 30.74
CA LYS A 676 -42.40 -41.56 31.72
C LYS A 676 -43.48 -42.55 31.26
N THR A 677 -44.43 -42.11 30.43
CA THR A 677 -45.49 -42.99 29.91
C THR A 677 -45.02 -43.80 28.69
N ALA A 678 -44.10 -43.25 27.88
CA ALA A 678 -43.52 -43.93 26.74
C ALA A 678 -42.56 -45.06 27.15
N ASP A 679 -41.82 -44.88 28.25
CA ASP A 679 -40.93 -45.90 28.82
C ASP A 679 -41.75 -47.10 29.36
N GLU A 680 -42.87 -46.84 30.05
CA GLU A 680 -43.77 -47.88 30.59
C GLU A 680 -44.42 -48.76 29.49
N GLU A 681 -44.64 -48.24 28.28
CA GLU A 681 -45.14 -49.03 27.14
C GLU A 681 -44.05 -49.84 26.43
N SER A 682 -42.78 -49.50 26.59
CA SER A 682 -41.64 -50.18 25.93
C SER A 682 -41.07 -51.35 26.73
N ASP A 683 -41.31 -51.39 28.05
CA ASP A 683 -40.93 -52.49 28.95
C ASP A 683 -41.97 -53.64 28.97
N GLU A 684 -43.15 -53.47 28.35
CA GLU A 684 -44.22 -54.49 28.27
C GLU A 684 -44.27 -55.31 26.95
N ASP A 685 -43.37 -55.08 25.99
CA ASP A 685 -43.15 -55.89 24.77
C ASP A 685 -41.79 -56.63 24.81
#